data_AF-A0A1Y4LDF5-F1
#
_entry.id   AF-A0A1Y4LDF5-F1
#
_cell.length_a   1.000
_cell.length_b   1.000
_cell.length_c   1.000
_cell.angle_alpha   90.00
_cell.angle_beta   90.00
_cell.angle_gamma   90.00
#
_symmetry.space_group_name_H-M   'P 1'
#
loop_
_entity.id
_entity.type
_entity.pdbx_description
1 polymer ?
#
loop_
_entity_poly.entity_id
_entity_poly.type
_entity_poly.pdbx_seq_one_letter_code
_entity_poly.pdbx_strand_id
1 'polypeptide(L)'
;MPYSSYDHDKLETAETMRIERRIYFEAKDGDIAPYVSLPPEQLHAMREESAAAEQAIFNDLSSRAAAWEEQAGKTLLLDKAIEYTRTTVVQHTSNEWQKGEYDRYTRSNRVYQMNYHIYENTRYDREKQQSVPYSYSLTWGVYTNSPNRNGQAKIAGQDRKVFSDKAAMEKYLNGRIKAYDRLFTEISPPIPQEYADYFKVNGMLMPDYTIEGEELPQQQQAAAIPENTGQEKEREHMSEQFSIMIGNRSRFEAGDPSGYWLDMPATKEQLHEAMQSVGITADNPQDFSIRGYSDDPEKHIALPYEMVCAADVDELNFLAARLEQLDPAEVGKLNAALQQKNGLANIGQVIDFTYNVDFYVHIPEVHTYRDLGDYYLNQSGMVQMPEKWKGGIDLTTFGRNAAEHEKGAFTEYGYLVESGDEWERQFEGREVPEEYRIMSYPQQERGEQDKVFMDAAEAQQTETPPAEPPQPRPVVPIILSSEKPGDKVKEITARLEQGIQAIFDSDRYKEFLTAMSKFHDYSLNNTILIAMQGGNLVKGYSQWQKEFDRHVKSGEKGIKIFAPAPYKVKKLVDKIDPDTRKPILDSEGKTVKEEKEVTVPAFKVVTVFDISQTEGKEFPDLSVKPLLADVEQYEDFFAALEKASPVPIAFEQITNGANGYFSLTDKRIAIKEGVSELQAVKTAIHEIAHAKLHDVDLNAPLEEQNRVDRRSREVQAESVAYTVCQHFGLDTSDYSFGYVAGWSSGKEMTELKASLETIQATAKELITEIEGHFTELQQQRQAEQEQEAKAKETLLLNGKEDSYGIYQLARRDETMDLRFEPFDRLQATGHTVDRANYELVYTAPLTKDMTLGGIWEKFNIDHPADFKGHSLSVSDIVVLHQNGENTAHYVDSIGFQQVPEFLQEQAQQTPVFDKLSPEQQQALSDTVKDTLQLLVDADKRIYGDVTGKTLEAIAAQGYSYKDGQLEKQQPEATPESLMTGETVRTPRGNFYITDMSREQIEAAGFGFHHASEDGKYLIMGNGTQAYAIAAEQPQRDNPLKHVEDIVEQNDNNFDGLINNTPQTPTVADLEQRAKAGEAISVADLAKAVKAEKREQPQKKPSILKKLDEYKKQAVQQPKDKQKEQKKDLEV
;
A
#
# COMPACT_ATOMS: atom_id res chain seq x y z
N MET A 1 -1.64 -33.27 -38.77
CA MET A 1 -1.99 -32.57 -37.53
C MET A 1 -3.29 -31.81 -37.79
N PRO A 2 -4.23 -31.73 -36.83
CA PRO A 2 -5.53 -31.04 -36.98
C PRO A 2 -5.50 -29.53 -37.26
N TYR A 3 -4.33 -28.95 -37.50
CA TYR A 3 -4.12 -27.51 -37.49
C TYR A 3 -3.19 -27.07 -38.62
N SER A 4 -3.32 -25.80 -39.00
CA SER A 4 -2.38 -25.08 -39.87
C SER A 4 -1.69 -23.96 -39.09
N SER A 5 -0.49 -23.57 -39.54
CA SER A 5 0.32 -22.52 -38.91
C SER A 5 0.64 -21.40 -39.91
N TYR A 6 0.53 -20.15 -39.46
CA TYR A 6 0.98 -18.95 -40.18
C TYR A 6 2.23 -18.38 -39.52
N ASP A 7 3.22 -17.96 -40.31
CA ASP A 7 4.47 -17.39 -39.84
C ASP A 7 4.91 -16.09 -40.52
N HIS A 8 5.53 -15.19 -39.75
CA HIS A 8 6.03 -13.90 -40.25
C HIS A 8 7.31 -13.44 -39.54
N ASP A 9 8.40 -14.15 -39.84
CA ASP A 9 9.70 -13.92 -39.20
C ASP A 9 10.57 -12.95 -40.01
N LYS A 10 11.29 -12.04 -39.34
CA LYS A 10 12.18 -11.03 -39.95
C LYS A 10 13.38 -10.75 -39.05
N LEU A 11 14.56 -10.57 -39.63
CA LEU A 11 15.77 -10.15 -38.92
C LEU A 11 16.47 -9.00 -39.66
N GLU A 12 16.66 -7.87 -38.98
CA GLU A 12 17.49 -6.73 -39.34
C GLU A 12 18.66 -6.66 -38.33
N THR A 13 19.87 -6.93 -38.81
CA THR A 13 21.07 -7.04 -37.96
C THR A 13 21.34 -5.73 -37.21
N ALA A 14 21.70 -5.83 -35.93
CA ALA A 14 21.95 -4.70 -35.03
C ALA A 14 20.73 -3.78 -34.79
N GLU A 15 19.53 -4.15 -35.26
CA GLU A 15 18.35 -3.29 -35.22
C GLU A 15 17.07 -4.00 -34.74
N THR A 16 16.61 -5.09 -35.38
CA THR A 16 15.31 -5.70 -35.06
C THR A 16 15.24 -7.19 -35.39
N MET A 17 14.72 -8.02 -34.47
CA MET A 17 14.33 -9.42 -34.73
C MET A 17 12.84 -9.61 -34.43
N ARG A 18 12.10 -10.23 -35.35
CA ARG A 18 10.67 -10.55 -35.24
C ARG A 18 10.45 -12.03 -35.52
N ILE A 19 9.76 -12.72 -34.62
CA ILE A 19 9.28 -14.09 -34.79
C ILE A 19 7.79 -14.08 -34.47
N GLU A 20 6.94 -14.47 -35.41
CA GLU A 20 5.48 -14.48 -35.23
C GLU A 20 4.90 -15.80 -35.75
N ARG A 21 4.19 -16.54 -34.89
CA ARG A 21 3.54 -17.82 -35.22
C ARG A 21 2.08 -17.81 -34.78
N ARG A 22 1.14 -18.25 -35.63
CA ARG A 22 -0.28 -18.39 -35.30
C ARG A 22 -0.80 -19.76 -35.73
N ILE A 23 -1.58 -20.42 -34.88
CA ILE A 23 -2.17 -21.73 -35.14
C ILE A 23 -3.67 -21.62 -35.40
N TYR A 24 -4.17 -22.31 -36.42
CA TYR A 24 -5.59 -22.38 -36.78
C TYR A 24 -6.06 -23.83 -36.78
N PHE A 25 -7.19 -24.11 -36.12
CA PHE A 25 -7.80 -25.44 -36.16
C PHE A 25 -8.62 -25.62 -37.43
N GLU A 26 -8.36 -26.69 -38.19
CA GLU A 26 -9.09 -26.99 -39.42
C GLU A 26 -10.03 -28.19 -39.20
N ALA A 27 -11.33 -27.91 -39.02
CA ALA A 27 -12.34 -28.93 -38.69
C ALA A 27 -12.47 -30.09 -39.69
N LYS A 28 -11.97 -29.92 -40.92
CA LYS A 28 -11.96 -30.97 -41.96
C LYS A 28 -10.86 -32.03 -41.74
N ASP A 29 -9.80 -31.69 -41.01
CA ASP A 29 -8.59 -32.53 -40.82
C ASP A 29 -8.34 -32.89 -39.35
N GLY A 30 -9.17 -32.39 -38.43
CA GLY A 30 -9.06 -32.62 -37.00
C GLY A 30 -9.95 -33.74 -36.48
N ASP A 31 -9.37 -34.92 -36.24
CA ASP A 31 -10.05 -36.00 -35.53
C ASP A 31 -9.99 -35.77 -34.01
N ILE A 32 -11.08 -35.26 -33.46
CA ILE A 32 -11.25 -35.07 -32.00
C ILE A 32 -11.93 -36.28 -31.34
N ALA A 33 -12.38 -37.27 -32.10
CA ALA A 33 -13.14 -38.41 -31.57
C ALA A 33 -12.43 -39.15 -30.42
N PRO A 34 -11.09 -39.33 -30.42
CA PRO A 34 -10.38 -39.95 -29.29
C PRO A 34 -10.45 -39.16 -27.98
N TYR A 35 -10.64 -37.84 -28.05
CA TYR A 35 -10.65 -36.95 -26.90
C TYR A 35 -12.07 -36.75 -26.35
N VAL A 36 -13.10 -36.83 -27.20
CA VAL A 36 -14.52 -36.67 -26.81
C VAL A 36 -14.99 -37.78 -25.86
N SER A 37 -14.33 -38.94 -25.85
CA SER A 37 -14.63 -40.03 -24.92
C SER A 37 -13.99 -39.90 -23.54
N LEU A 38 -13.13 -38.90 -23.31
CA LEU A 38 -12.44 -38.71 -22.03
C LEU A 38 -13.26 -37.83 -21.08
N PRO A 39 -13.17 -38.04 -19.75
CA PRO A 39 -13.76 -37.14 -18.78
C PRO A 39 -13.20 -35.71 -18.90
N PRO A 40 -14.02 -34.66 -18.65
CA PRO A 40 -13.57 -33.27 -18.75
C PRO A 40 -12.32 -32.97 -17.91
N GLU A 41 -12.24 -33.51 -16.69
CA GLU A 41 -11.09 -33.35 -15.79
C GLU A 41 -9.78 -33.83 -16.43
N GLN A 42 -9.82 -34.96 -17.15
CA GLN A 42 -8.65 -35.50 -17.84
C GLN A 42 -8.26 -34.65 -19.05
N LEU A 43 -9.23 -34.11 -19.80
CA LEU A 43 -8.96 -33.18 -20.90
C LEU A 43 -8.37 -31.86 -20.39
N HIS A 44 -8.81 -31.37 -19.23
CA HIS A 44 -8.24 -30.19 -18.58
C HIS A 44 -6.79 -30.43 -18.16
N ALA A 45 -6.49 -31.56 -17.50
CA ALA A 45 -5.13 -31.92 -17.13
C ALA A 45 -4.20 -32.02 -18.34
N MET A 46 -4.64 -32.68 -19.42
CA MET A 46 -3.85 -32.78 -20.67
C MET A 46 -3.64 -31.42 -21.34
N ARG A 47 -4.62 -30.51 -21.26
CA ARG A 47 -4.47 -29.13 -21.75
C ARG A 47 -3.46 -28.35 -20.91
N GLU A 48 -3.51 -28.48 -19.60
CA GLU A 48 -2.57 -27.82 -18.69
C GLU A 48 -1.14 -28.30 -18.92
N GLU A 49 -0.93 -29.60 -19.09
CA GLU A 49 0.37 -30.18 -19.44
C GLU A 49 0.90 -29.63 -20.78
N SER A 50 0.05 -29.58 -21.82
CA SER A 50 0.41 -28.99 -23.12
C SER A 50 0.72 -27.50 -23.01
N ALA A 51 -0.08 -26.74 -22.25
CA ALA A 51 0.12 -25.31 -22.06
C ALA A 51 1.42 -25.02 -21.28
N ALA A 52 1.75 -25.84 -20.29
CA ALA A 52 3.03 -25.76 -19.58
C ALA A 52 4.22 -26.02 -20.51
N ALA A 53 4.10 -27.01 -21.41
CA ALA A 53 5.13 -27.27 -22.43
C ALA A 53 5.26 -26.11 -23.44
N GLU A 54 4.15 -25.51 -23.88
CA GLU A 54 4.16 -24.31 -24.73
C GLU A 54 4.86 -23.13 -24.04
N GLN A 55 4.58 -22.94 -22.74
CA GLN A 55 5.22 -21.89 -21.94
C GLN A 55 6.73 -22.12 -21.79
N ALA A 56 7.17 -23.36 -21.61
CA ALA A 56 8.60 -23.70 -21.57
C ALA A 56 9.32 -23.36 -22.89
N ILE A 57 8.68 -23.63 -24.03
CA ILE A 57 9.20 -23.27 -25.36
C ILE A 57 9.28 -21.74 -25.52
N PHE A 58 8.26 -21.01 -25.07
CA PHE A 58 8.29 -19.55 -25.09
C PHE A 58 9.45 -18.99 -24.24
N ASN A 59 9.69 -19.57 -23.06
CA ASN A 59 10.79 -19.17 -22.20
C ASN A 59 12.16 -19.40 -22.87
N ASP A 60 12.39 -20.57 -23.52
CA ASP A 60 13.61 -20.81 -24.32
C ASP A 60 13.76 -19.80 -25.46
N LEU A 61 12.67 -19.49 -26.18
CA LEU A 61 12.69 -18.49 -27.25
C LEU A 61 13.03 -17.10 -26.72
N SER A 62 12.52 -16.74 -25.53
CA SER A 62 12.84 -15.48 -24.85
C SER A 62 14.31 -15.41 -24.47
N SER A 63 14.89 -16.49 -23.94
CA SER A 63 16.33 -16.55 -23.64
C SER A 63 17.18 -16.43 -24.91
N ARG A 64 16.79 -17.09 -26.01
CA ARG A 64 17.46 -16.93 -27.31
C ARG A 64 17.33 -15.52 -27.88
N ALA A 65 16.20 -14.85 -27.63
CA ALA A 65 16.01 -13.46 -28.02
C ALA A 65 16.95 -12.53 -27.25
N ALA A 66 17.12 -12.73 -25.94
CA ALA A 66 18.08 -11.99 -25.12
C ALA A 66 19.54 -12.20 -25.59
N ALA A 67 19.93 -13.44 -25.91
CA ALA A 67 21.25 -13.72 -26.47
C ALA A 67 21.48 -13.01 -27.83
N TRP A 68 20.43 -12.91 -28.65
CA TRP A 68 20.48 -12.11 -29.88
C TRP A 68 20.65 -10.61 -29.57
N GLU A 69 19.99 -10.07 -28.55
CA GLU A 69 20.13 -8.65 -28.16
C GLU A 69 21.57 -8.30 -27.77
N GLU A 70 22.25 -9.16 -27.01
CA GLU A 70 23.64 -8.96 -26.64
C GLU A 70 24.55 -8.93 -27.88
N GLN A 71 24.35 -9.87 -28.80
CA GLN A 71 25.12 -9.94 -30.04
C GLN A 71 24.79 -8.77 -30.99
N ALA A 72 23.53 -8.33 -31.04
CA ALA A 72 23.09 -7.17 -31.78
C ALA A 72 23.71 -5.89 -31.20
N GLY A 73 23.83 -5.79 -29.88
CA GLY A 73 24.54 -4.70 -29.19
C GLY A 73 26.03 -4.64 -29.57
N LYS A 74 26.73 -5.77 -29.56
CA LYS A 74 28.13 -5.86 -30.04
C LYS A 74 28.25 -5.43 -31.50
N THR A 75 27.34 -5.88 -32.35
CA THR A 75 27.32 -5.51 -33.78
C THR A 75 27.06 -4.02 -33.96
N LEU A 76 26.12 -3.44 -33.20
CA LEU A 76 25.82 -2.01 -33.23
C LEU A 76 27.03 -1.18 -32.79
N LEU A 77 27.73 -1.58 -31.72
CA LEU A 77 28.96 -0.90 -31.29
C LEU A 77 30.04 -0.90 -32.38
N LEU A 78 30.22 -2.04 -33.06
CA LEU A 78 31.13 -2.13 -34.20
C LEU A 78 30.68 -1.23 -35.35
N ASP A 79 29.39 -1.18 -35.68
CA ASP A 79 28.86 -0.30 -36.71
C ASP A 79 29.10 1.18 -36.36
N LYS A 80 28.94 1.57 -35.09
CA LYS A 80 29.23 2.92 -34.59
C LYS A 80 30.73 3.26 -34.61
N ALA A 81 31.60 2.29 -34.33
CA ALA A 81 33.05 2.45 -34.47
C ALA A 81 33.47 2.56 -35.95
N ILE A 82 32.86 1.77 -36.84
CA ILE A 82 33.06 1.85 -38.29
C ILE A 82 32.59 3.22 -38.81
N GLU A 83 31.46 3.74 -38.31
CA GLU A 83 30.97 5.08 -38.63
C GLU A 83 31.95 6.18 -38.20
N TYR A 84 32.50 6.09 -36.98
CA TYR A 84 33.52 7.01 -36.49
C TYR A 84 34.78 6.99 -37.37
N THR A 85 35.33 5.80 -37.66
CA THR A 85 36.56 5.64 -38.46
C THR A 85 36.39 6.04 -39.93
N ARG A 86 35.19 5.90 -40.50
CA ARG A 86 34.88 6.34 -41.87
C ARG A 86 34.67 7.84 -41.98
N THR A 87 34.41 8.54 -40.87
CA THR A 87 34.25 9.99 -40.90
C THR A 87 35.63 10.64 -41.12
N THR A 88 35.86 11.12 -42.33
CA THR A 88 37.13 11.77 -42.70
C THR A 88 37.17 13.23 -42.26
N VAL A 89 38.37 13.81 -42.17
CA VAL A 89 38.58 15.25 -41.92
C VAL A 89 37.76 16.11 -42.88
N VAL A 90 37.16 17.17 -42.35
CA VAL A 90 36.28 18.08 -43.11
C VAL A 90 37.07 18.77 -44.24
N GLN A 91 36.48 18.80 -45.44
CA GLN A 91 37.07 19.51 -46.58
C GLN A 91 37.10 21.03 -46.30
N HIS A 92 38.22 21.68 -46.62
CA HIS A 92 38.42 23.11 -46.36
C HIS A 92 39.27 23.78 -47.44
N THR A 93 39.24 25.11 -47.49
CA THR A 93 39.96 25.94 -48.49
C THR A 93 41.30 26.48 -47.98
N SER A 94 41.84 25.85 -46.95
CA SER A 94 43.11 26.23 -46.28
C SER A 94 43.24 27.73 -45.96
N ASN A 95 42.19 28.34 -45.41
CA ASN A 95 42.13 29.77 -45.11
C ASN A 95 42.23 30.70 -46.33
N GLU A 96 42.05 30.21 -47.56
CA GLU A 96 42.02 31.04 -48.75
C GLU A 96 40.59 31.21 -49.28
N TRP A 97 40.30 32.40 -49.83
CA TRP A 97 39.03 32.66 -50.50
C TRP A 97 38.99 31.93 -51.83
N GLN A 98 38.04 31.02 -51.98
CA GLN A 98 37.75 30.33 -53.23
C GLN A 98 36.38 30.75 -53.76
N LYS A 99 36.31 30.94 -55.07
CA LYS A 99 35.07 31.24 -55.78
C LYS A 99 34.39 29.93 -56.20
N GLY A 100 33.21 29.67 -55.64
CA GLY A 100 32.37 28.54 -56.00
C GLY A 100 31.32 28.88 -57.06
N GLU A 101 30.35 27.99 -57.22
CA GLU A 101 29.21 28.19 -58.13
C GLU A 101 28.30 29.33 -57.67
N TYR A 102 27.62 29.98 -58.64
CA TYR A 102 26.68 31.08 -58.40
C TYR A 102 27.28 32.28 -57.65
N ASP A 103 28.51 32.70 -57.94
CA ASP A 103 29.18 33.85 -57.29
C ASP A 103 29.21 33.78 -55.75
N ARG A 104 29.25 32.55 -55.20
CA ARG A 104 29.46 32.32 -53.78
C ARG A 104 30.95 32.20 -53.49
N TYR A 105 31.45 32.98 -52.55
CA TYR A 105 32.83 32.93 -52.11
C TYR A 105 32.87 32.22 -50.76
N THR A 106 33.84 31.32 -50.59
CA THR A 106 34.02 30.55 -49.35
C THR A 106 35.48 30.60 -48.92
N ARG A 107 35.71 30.83 -47.64
CA ARG A 107 37.00 30.66 -46.95
C ARG A 107 36.75 29.74 -45.77
N SER A 108 37.57 28.70 -45.59
CA SER A 108 37.38 27.71 -44.53
C SER A 108 38.68 27.08 -44.05
N ASN A 109 38.67 26.62 -42.81
CA ASN A 109 39.65 25.72 -42.22
C ASN A 109 38.93 24.52 -41.57
N ARG A 110 39.61 23.74 -40.74
CA ARG A 110 39.04 22.54 -40.15
C ARG A 110 37.89 22.81 -39.18
N VAL A 111 37.76 24.02 -38.63
CA VAL A 111 36.77 24.37 -37.58
C VAL A 111 35.77 25.44 -38.04
N TYR A 112 36.18 26.38 -38.88
CA TYR A 112 35.38 27.54 -39.28
C TYR A 112 35.23 27.63 -40.79
N GLN A 113 34.08 28.14 -41.22
CA GLN A 113 33.78 28.45 -42.61
C GLN A 113 33.09 29.81 -42.68
N MET A 114 33.62 30.71 -43.50
CA MET A 114 32.99 31.98 -43.85
C MET A 114 32.58 31.95 -45.32
N ASN A 115 31.34 32.34 -45.58
CA ASN A 115 30.84 32.50 -46.94
C ASN A 115 30.24 33.89 -47.14
N TYR A 116 30.31 34.38 -48.38
CA TYR A 116 29.51 35.53 -48.80
C TYR A 116 29.06 35.38 -50.24
N HIS A 117 27.99 36.09 -50.55
CA HIS A 117 27.41 36.13 -51.87
C HIS A 117 26.85 37.52 -52.14
N ILE A 118 27.16 38.03 -53.33
CA ILE A 118 26.81 39.38 -53.76
C ILE A 118 25.81 39.25 -54.90
N TYR A 119 24.62 39.81 -54.70
CA TYR A 119 23.62 39.98 -55.74
C TYR A 119 23.71 41.38 -56.33
N GLU A 120 23.89 41.45 -57.64
CA GLU A 120 23.80 42.70 -58.39
C GLU A 120 22.34 42.90 -58.82
N ASN A 121 21.63 43.81 -58.15
CA ASN A 121 20.24 44.12 -58.53
C ASN A 121 20.27 45.07 -59.70
N THR A 122 20.00 44.53 -60.89
CA THR A 122 19.98 45.30 -62.13
C THR A 122 18.54 45.64 -62.53
N ARG A 123 18.39 46.78 -63.19
CA ARG A 123 17.14 47.18 -63.87
C ARG A 123 17.46 47.41 -65.33
N TYR A 124 16.59 46.96 -66.21
CA TYR A 124 16.79 47.13 -67.65
C TYR A 124 16.55 48.59 -68.05
N ASP A 125 17.61 49.27 -68.50
CA ASP A 125 17.55 50.63 -69.02
C ASP A 125 17.15 50.57 -70.51
N ARG A 126 15.92 51.00 -70.81
CA ARG A 126 15.36 50.95 -72.17
C ARG A 126 16.07 51.87 -73.15
N GLU A 127 16.73 52.94 -72.69
CA GLU A 127 17.48 53.86 -73.56
C GLU A 127 18.85 53.30 -73.91
N LYS A 128 19.48 52.56 -72.98
CA LYS A 128 20.82 51.96 -73.17
C LYS A 128 20.78 50.50 -73.64
N GLN A 129 19.60 49.89 -73.70
CA GLN A 129 19.37 48.47 -74.01
C GLN A 129 20.25 47.52 -73.17
N GLN A 130 20.55 47.90 -71.93
CA GLN A 130 21.43 47.15 -71.04
C GLN A 130 20.87 47.16 -69.61
N SER A 131 21.11 46.09 -68.87
CA SER A 131 20.79 46.00 -67.46
C SER A 131 21.79 46.81 -66.65
N VAL A 132 21.33 47.88 -66.00
CA VAL A 132 22.18 48.75 -65.17
C VAL A 132 21.95 48.42 -63.69
N PRO A 133 23.01 48.15 -62.90
CA PRO A 133 22.89 47.96 -61.46
C PRO A 133 22.33 49.20 -60.78
N TYR A 134 21.29 49.03 -59.97
CA TYR A 134 20.72 50.11 -59.15
C TYR A 134 20.93 49.91 -57.65
N SER A 135 21.25 48.69 -57.21
CA SER A 135 21.63 48.38 -55.83
C SER A 135 22.39 47.06 -55.77
N TYR A 136 23.09 46.83 -54.65
CA TYR A 136 23.82 45.59 -54.40
C TYR A 136 23.30 44.97 -53.11
N SER A 137 23.00 43.68 -53.11
CA SER A 137 22.60 42.94 -51.91
C SER A 137 23.71 41.97 -51.50
N LEU A 138 24.15 42.05 -50.26
CA LEU A 138 25.17 41.18 -49.69
C LEU A 138 24.53 40.22 -48.68
N THR A 139 24.80 38.93 -48.84
CA THR A 139 24.54 37.90 -47.82
C THR A 139 25.88 37.34 -47.40
N TRP A 140 26.14 37.25 -46.11
CA TRP A 140 27.37 36.63 -45.60
C TRP A 140 27.09 35.91 -44.28
N GLY A 141 27.88 34.87 -43.99
CA GLY A 141 27.84 34.18 -42.71
C GLY A 141 29.15 33.50 -42.37
N VAL A 142 29.36 33.29 -41.07
CA VAL A 142 30.45 32.55 -40.45
C VAL A 142 29.80 31.42 -39.67
N TYR A 143 30.25 30.21 -39.93
CA TYR A 143 29.70 28.97 -39.41
C TYR A 143 30.82 28.07 -38.91
N THR A 144 30.50 27.07 -38.10
CA THR A 144 31.40 25.95 -37.86
C THR A 144 31.49 25.07 -39.11
N ASN A 145 32.68 24.59 -39.44
CA ASN A 145 32.91 23.65 -40.53
C ASN A 145 32.88 22.22 -40.00
N SER A 146 31.71 21.75 -39.56
CA SER A 146 31.53 20.41 -39.01
C SER A 146 31.43 19.34 -40.10
N PRO A 147 31.80 18.06 -39.79
CA PRO A 147 31.67 16.94 -40.74
C PRO A 147 30.21 16.62 -41.09
N ASN A 148 29.27 16.94 -40.21
CA ASN A 148 27.84 16.82 -40.48
C ASN A 148 27.31 18.06 -41.25
N ARG A 149 27.11 17.92 -42.56
CA ARG A 149 26.66 19.02 -43.46
C ARG A 149 25.36 19.70 -43.03
N ASN A 150 24.49 19.02 -42.27
CA ASN A 150 23.20 19.55 -41.83
C ASN A 150 23.23 20.09 -40.39
N GLY A 151 24.37 20.00 -39.70
CA GLY A 151 24.56 20.41 -38.31
C GLY A 151 25.70 21.42 -38.13
N GLN A 152 25.71 22.50 -38.91
CA GLN A 152 26.68 23.59 -38.72
C GLN A 152 26.10 24.67 -37.80
N ALA A 153 26.85 25.11 -36.79
CA ALA A 153 26.45 26.21 -35.93
C ALA A 153 26.73 27.56 -36.63
N LYS A 154 25.74 28.47 -36.63
CA LYS A 154 25.90 29.83 -37.16
C LYS A 154 26.51 30.72 -36.07
N ILE A 155 27.75 31.14 -36.28
CA ILE A 155 28.50 32.03 -35.37
C ILE A 155 28.08 33.48 -35.59
N ALA A 156 27.97 33.89 -36.86
CA ALA A 156 27.53 35.22 -37.24
C ALA A 156 27.04 35.23 -38.68
N GLY A 157 26.22 36.22 -39.05
CA GLY A 157 25.89 36.44 -40.45
C GLY A 157 24.77 37.44 -40.62
N GLN A 158 24.62 37.93 -41.83
CA GLN A 158 23.53 38.82 -42.21
C GLN A 158 23.05 38.49 -43.61
N ASP A 159 21.74 38.32 -43.72
CA ASP A 159 21.09 37.95 -44.97
C ASP A 159 20.60 39.18 -45.73
N ARG A 160 20.87 39.23 -47.03
CA ARG A 160 20.32 40.21 -48.00
C ARG A 160 20.39 41.68 -47.58
N LYS A 161 21.52 42.14 -47.04
CA LYS A 161 21.74 43.56 -46.75
C LYS A 161 21.92 44.38 -48.04
N VAL A 162 21.09 45.39 -48.26
CA VAL A 162 21.07 46.20 -49.50
C VAL A 162 21.91 47.47 -49.36
N PHE A 163 22.66 47.82 -50.41
CA PHE A 163 23.48 49.01 -50.53
C PHE A 163 23.18 49.77 -51.82
N SER A 164 23.23 51.10 -51.78
CA SER A 164 23.01 52.00 -52.92
C SER A 164 24.17 52.00 -53.92
N ASP A 165 25.39 51.70 -53.46
CA ASP A 165 26.60 51.72 -54.27
C ASP A 165 27.55 50.55 -53.91
N LYS A 166 28.34 50.10 -54.89
CA LYS A 166 29.23 48.95 -54.76
C LYS A 166 30.36 49.19 -53.75
N ALA A 167 30.91 50.41 -53.72
CA ALA A 167 32.04 50.77 -52.86
C ALA A 167 31.66 50.72 -51.37
N ALA A 168 30.46 51.17 -51.01
CA ALA A 168 29.94 51.07 -49.64
C ALA A 168 29.72 49.61 -49.21
N MET A 169 29.22 48.76 -50.11
CA MET A 169 29.06 47.33 -49.87
C MET A 169 30.40 46.63 -49.66
N GLU A 170 31.38 46.88 -50.53
CA GLU A 170 32.74 46.33 -50.41
C GLU A 170 33.44 46.81 -49.13
N LYS A 171 33.30 48.09 -48.76
CA LYS A 171 33.82 48.61 -47.49
C LYS A 171 33.21 47.91 -46.29
N TYR A 172 31.90 47.64 -46.32
CA TYR A 172 31.21 46.90 -45.26
C TYR A 172 31.66 45.43 -45.21
N LEU A 173 31.73 44.75 -46.35
CA LEU A 173 32.20 43.37 -46.46
C LEU A 173 33.64 43.22 -45.95
N ASN A 174 34.56 44.08 -46.40
CA ASN A 174 35.95 44.08 -45.94
C ASN A 174 36.07 44.33 -44.43
N GLY A 175 35.17 45.16 -43.87
CA GLY A 175 35.06 45.34 -42.42
C GLY A 175 34.68 44.05 -41.68
N ARG A 176 33.78 43.24 -42.26
CA ARG A 176 33.37 41.95 -41.68
C ARG A 176 34.43 40.87 -41.85
N ILE A 177 35.05 40.79 -43.03
CA ILE A 177 36.20 39.89 -43.25
C ILE A 177 37.28 40.18 -42.22
N LYS A 178 37.64 41.46 -42.01
CA LYS A 178 38.63 41.86 -41.01
C LYS A 178 38.22 41.52 -39.57
N ALA A 179 36.93 41.61 -39.23
CA ALA A 179 36.44 41.31 -37.89
C ALA A 179 36.57 39.82 -37.50
N TYR A 180 36.46 38.92 -38.48
CA TYR A 180 36.54 37.47 -38.26
C TYR A 180 37.85 36.85 -38.77
N ASP A 181 38.80 37.66 -39.24
CA ASP A 181 40.06 37.18 -39.82
C ASP A 181 40.87 36.31 -38.84
N ARG A 182 40.78 36.61 -37.54
CA ARG A 182 41.40 35.84 -36.45
C ARG A 182 41.00 34.35 -36.42
N LEU A 183 39.83 33.99 -36.95
CA LEU A 183 39.35 32.61 -36.97
C LEU A 183 39.99 31.78 -38.09
N PHE A 184 40.68 32.44 -39.02
CA PHE A 184 41.25 31.86 -40.23
C PHE A 184 42.78 32.09 -40.32
N THR A 185 43.44 32.19 -39.16
CA THR A 185 44.90 32.30 -39.05
C THR A 185 45.58 30.92 -39.03
N GLU A 186 44.89 29.92 -38.48
CA GLU A 186 45.37 28.54 -38.35
C GLU A 186 44.49 27.58 -39.16
N ILE A 187 45.07 26.46 -39.61
CA ILE A 187 44.33 25.44 -40.36
C ILE A 187 43.45 24.59 -39.43
N SER A 188 43.85 24.44 -38.17
CA SER A 188 43.10 23.72 -37.14
C SER A 188 43.15 24.51 -35.82
N PRO A 189 42.45 25.65 -35.72
CA PRO A 189 42.36 26.36 -34.45
C PRO A 189 41.64 25.50 -33.41
N PRO A 190 41.86 25.71 -32.10
CA PRO A 190 41.12 25.00 -31.07
C PRO A 190 39.62 25.35 -31.18
N ILE A 191 38.77 24.35 -30.92
CA ILE A 191 37.32 24.47 -30.94
C ILE A 191 36.87 25.10 -29.61
N PRO A 192 36.13 26.21 -29.62
CA PRO A 192 35.49 26.73 -28.41
C PRO A 192 34.55 25.69 -27.81
N GLN A 193 34.53 25.58 -26.48
CA GLN A 193 33.77 24.53 -25.79
C GLN A 193 32.27 24.52 -26.15
N GLU A 194 31.68 25.68 -26.45
CA GLU A 194 30.30 25.84 -26.92
C GLU A 194 30.00 25.15 -28.26
N TYR A 195 31.02 24.82 -29.05
CA TYR A 195 30.87 24.16 -30.35
C TYR A 195 31.42 22.73 -30.40
N ALA A 196 31.94 22.20 -29.27
CA ALA A 196 32.62 20.90 -29.23
C ALA A 196 31.76 19.74 -29.76
N ASP A 197 30.47 19.72 -29.44
CA ASP A 197 29.57 18.62 -29.82
C ASP A 197 29.34 18.52 -31.33
N TYR A 198 29.48 19.62 -32.08
CA TYR A 198 29.39 19.61 -33.55
C TYR A 198 30.56 18.88 -34.22
N PHE A 199 31.63 18.58 -33.47
CA PHE A 199 32.81 17.87 -33.93
C PHE A 199 32.97 16.50 -33.26
N LYS A 200 31.93 16.01 -32.57
CA LYS A 200 31.85 14.66 -32.03
C LYS A 200 31.04 13.75 -32.94
N VAL A 201 31.51 12.52 -33.11
CA VAL A 201 30.77 11.44 -33.78
C VAL A 201 30.53 10.35 -32.75
N ASN A 202 29.26 9.96 -32.54
CA ASN A 202 28.87 9.01 -31.51
C ASN A 202 29.42 9.36 -30.10
N GLY A 203 29.50 10.66 -29.78
CA GLY A 203 30.00 11.17 -28.50
C GLY A 203 31.52 11.34 -28.41
N MET A 204 32.30 10.84 -29.38
CA MET A 204 33.76 10.93 -29.39
C MET A 204 34.26 12.07 -30.29
N LEU A 205 35.21 12.87 -29.82
CA LEU A 205 35.79 13.97 -30.60
C LEU A 205 36.56 13.42 -31.80
N MET A 206 36.41 14.06 -32.97
CA MET A 206 37.13 13.70 -34.18
C MET A 206 38.65 13.81 -34.01
N PRO A 207 39.45 12.95 -34.68
CA PRO A 207 40.90 12.97 -34.57
C PRO A 207 41.53 14.30 -35.05
N ASP A 208 42.59 14.72 -34.37
CA ASP A 208 43.35 15.97 -34.57
C ASP A 208 42.53 17.27 -34.39
N TYR A 209 41.44 17.22 -33.64
CA TYR A 209 40.75 18.39 -33.12
C TYR A 209 41.06 18.56 -31.63
N THR A 210 41.12 19.81 -31.17
CA THR A 210 41.36 20.16 -29.77
C THR A 210 40.27 21.12 -29.29
N ILE A 211 39.92 21.05 -28.01
CA ILE A 211 38.95 21.97 -27.39
C ILE A 211 39.74 23.06 -26.64
N GLU A 212 39.30 24.31 -26.73
CA GLU A 212 39.91 25.43 -26.01
C GLU A 212 39.94 25.15 -24.49
N GLY A 213 41.14 25.12 -23.90
CA GLY A 213 41.33 24.92 -22.46
C GLY A 213 41.66 23.48 -22.04
N GLU A 214 41.64 22.51 -22.95
CA GLU A 214 42.11 21.15 -22.69
C GLU A 214 43.57 20.99 -23.15
N GLU A 215 44.47 20.58 -22.25
CA GLU A 215 45.84 20.21 -22.62
C GLU A 215 45.84 18.89 -23.39
N LEU A 216 46.58 18.84 -24.50
CA LEU A 216 46.79 17.64 -25.31
C LEU A 216 47.33 16.49 -24.44
N PRO A 217 46.68 15.31 -24.41
CA PRO A 217 47.38 14.09 -24.08
C PRO A 217 48.52 13.91 -25.09
N GLN A 218 49.74 13.69 -24.61
CA GLN A 218 50.88 13.37 -25.46
C GLN A 218 50.50 12.24 -26.43
N GLN A 219 50.72 12.48 -27.73
CA GLN A 219 50.65 11.46 -28.76
C GLN A 219 51.57 10.30 -28.38
N GLN A 220 50.98 9.21 -27.85
CA GLN A 220 51.60 7.90 -27.94
C GLN A 220 51.56 7.49 -29.41
N GLN A 221 52.76 7.30 -29.96
CA GLN A 221 53.00 6.66 -31.25
C GLN A 221 52.11 5.43 -31.39
N ALA A 222 51.59 5.22 -32.60
CA ALA A 222 50.92 4.00 -33.00
C ALA A 222 51.75 2.78 -32.60
N ALA A 223 51.41 2.19 -31.45
CA ALA A 223 51.81 0.85 -31.11
C ALA A 223 51.00 -0.08 -32.03
N ALA A 224 51.70 -1.04 -32.60
CA ALA A 224 51.07 -2.17 -33.26
C ALA A 224 49.95 -2.72 -32.37
N ILE A 225 48.87 -3.22 -33.01
CA ILE A 225 47.84 -4.05 -32.38
C ILE A 225 48.54 -4.96 -31.36
N PRO A 226 48.24 -4.85 -30.06
CA PRO A 226 48.84 -5.75 -29.10
C PRO A 226 48.34 -7.15 -29.44
N GLU A 227 49.24 -8.00 -29.91
CA GLU A 227 49.15 -9.41 -29.58
C GLU A 227 48.91 -9.50 -28.07
N ASN A 228 47.87 -10.25 -27.73
CA ASN A 228 47.50 -10.76 -26.43
C ASN A 228 48.69 -10.91 -25.45
N THR A 229 49.09 -9.82 -24.79
CA THR A 229 50.13 -9.76 -23.76
C THR A 229 49.78 -8.64 -22.77
N GLY A 230 48.56 -8.74 -22.25
CA GLY A 230 48.10 -8.07 -21.03
C GLY A 230 47.71 -9.09 -19.96
N GLN A 231 48.21 -10.31 -20.09
CA GLN A 231 48.40 -11.30 -19.05
C GLN A 231 49.91 -11.34 -18.87
N GLU A 232 50.46 -10.79 -17.77
CA GLU A 232 51.79 -11.18 -17.23
C GLU A 232 52.30 -10.33 -16.05
N LYS A 233 51.47 -9.52 -15.36
CA LYS A 233 51.89 -8.96 -14.06
C LYS A 233 51.02 -9.20 -12.84
N GLU A 234 49.96 -10.01 -12.97
CA GLU A 234 49.30 -10.70 -11.86
C GLU A 234 48.84 -12.10 -12.34
N ARG A 235 49.78 -12.87 -12.92
CA ARG A 235 49.60 -14.31 -13.21
C ARG A 235 50.75 -15.15 -12.63
N GLU A 236 51.23 -14.73 -11.47
CA GLU A 236 52.16 -15.53 -10.65
C GLU A 236 51.47 -16.15 -9.43
N HIS A 237 50.16 -16.00 -9.29
CA HIS A 237 49.33 -16.70 -8.33
C HIS A 237 48.03 -17.13 -9.02
N MET A 238 47.97 -18.37 -9.50
CA MET A 238 46.71 -19.09 -9.71
C MET A 238 46.85 -20.36 -8.86
N SER A 239 46.44 -20.29 -7.61
CA SER A 239 46.46 -21.45 -6.70
C SER A 239 45.09 -22.10 -6.54
N GLU A 240 44.04 -21.57 -7.19
CA GLU A 240 42.64 -21.83 -6.85
C GLU A 240 41.78 -22.11 -8.11
N GLN A 241 40.54 -22.61 -7.93
CA GLN A 241 39.78 -23.36 -8.95
C GLN A 241 39.33 -22.50 -10.15
N PHE A 242 38.82 -21.30 -9.87
CA PHE A 242 38.45 -20.30 -10.88
C PHE A 242 38.45 -18.91 -10.24
N SER A 243 38.45 -17.87 -11.07
CA SER A 243 38.44 -16.46 -10.65
C SER A 243 37.23 -15.74 -11.22
N ILE A 244 36.68 -14.81 -10.45
CA ILE A 244 35.60 -13.92 -10.86
C ILE A 244 36.08 -12.48 -10.90
N MET A 245 35.59 -11.69 -11.87
CA MET A 245 35.91 -10.27 -11.93
C MET A 245 34.83 -9.46 -11.22
N ILE A 246 35.19 -8.85 -10.11
CA ILE A 246 34.35 -7.88 -9.40
C ILE A 246 34.44 -6.54 -10.12
N GLY A 247 33.29 -5.94 -10.43
CA GLY A 247 33.22 -4.65 -11.12
C GLY A 247 32.18 -3.71 -10.52
N ASN A 248 32.37 -2.42 -10.78
CA ASN A 248 31.44 -1.36 -10.38
C ASN A 248 30.55 -0.94 -11.56
N ARG A 249 29.23 -1.06 -11.40
CA ARG A 249 28.25 -0.83 -12.46
C ARG A 249 28.31 0.59 -12.99
N SER A 250 28.26 1.58 -12.11
CA SER A 250 28.37 2.99 -12.42
C SER A 250 29.68 3.37 -13.13
N ARG A 251 30.83 2.81 -12.74
CA ARG A 251 32.12 3.08 -13.41
C ARG A 251 32.15 2.59 -14.84
N PHE A 252 31.61 1.39 -15.08
CA PHE A 252 31.54 0.82 -16.42
C PHE A 252 30.57 1.55 -17.33
N GLU A 253 29.41 1.97 -16.81
CA GLU A 253 28.49 2.84 -17.55
C GLU A 253 29.13 4.20 -17.88
N ALA A 254 30.03 4.68 -17.02
CA ALA A 254 30.87 5.85 -17.27
C ALA A 254 32.07 5.57 -18.23
N GLY A 255 32.17 4.36 -18.79
CA GLY A 255 33.17 3.99 -19.79
C GLY A 255 34.49 3.44 -19.24
N ASP A 256 34.55 3.09 -17.95
CA ASP A 256 35.70 2.45 -17.31
C ASP A 256 35.48 0.93 -17.17
N PRO A 257 36.09 0.10 -18.04
CA PRO A 257 35.92 -1.36 -17.99
C PRO A 257 36.77 -2.03 -16.91
N SER A 258 37.50 -1.28 -16.08
CA SER A 258 38.35 -1.87 -15.06
C SER A 258 37.54 -2.55 -13.95
N GLY A 259 38.04 -3.71 -13.52
CA GLY A 259 37.52 -4.52 -12.42
C GLY A 259 38.68 -5.17 -11.67
N TYR A 260 38.36 -5.92 -10.63
CA TYR A 260 39.33 -6.65 -9.82
C TYR A 260 39.06 -8.15 -9.93
N TRP A 261 40.08 -8.94 -10.27
CA TRP A 261 39.96 -10.39 -10.30
C TRP A 261 40.14 -10.95 -8.90
N LEU A 262 39.14 -11.71 -8.45
CA LEU A 262 39.11 -12.40 -7.17
C LEU A 262 39.15 -13.90 -7.43
N ASP A 263 40.16 -14.57 -6.90
CA ASP A 263 40.30 -16.03 -6.96
C ASP A 263 39.34 -16.69 -5.97
N MET A 264 38.76 -17.84 -6.36
CA MET A 264 37.79 -18.57 -5.54
C MET A 264 38.32 -19.97 -5.19
N PRO A 265 38.22 -20.41 -3.92
CA PRO A 265 37.48 -19.76 -2.84
C PRO A 265 38.24 -18.60 -2.16
N ALA A 266 37.56 -17.46 -2.00
CA ALA A 266 38.10 -16.27 -1.35
C ALA A 266 37.76 -16.18 0.14
N THR A 267 38.50 -15.36 0.88
CA THR A 267 38.13 -14.88 2.22
C THR A 267 37.38 -13.56 2.15
N LYS A 268 36.70 -13.22 3.25
CA LYS A 268 35.99 -11.94 3.43
C LYS A 268 36.90 -10.73 3.26
N GLU A 269 38.14 -10.82 3.75
CA GLU A 269 39.14 -9.75 3.64
C GLU A 269 39.55 -9.53 2.19
N GLN A 270 39.76 -10.60 1.43
CA GLN A 270 40.10 -10.52 0.00
C GLN A 270 38.95 -9.92 -0.81
N LEU A 271 37.71 -10.30 -0.49
CA LEU A 271 36.53 -9.70 -1.13
C LEU A 271 36.41 -8.20 -0.80
N HIS A 272 36.69 -7.79 0.45
CA HIS A 272 36.67 -6.37 0.83
C HIS A 272 37.75 -5.57 0.13
N GLU A 273 38.96 -6.12 -0.01
CA GLU A 273 40.03 -5.51 -0.79
C GLU A 273 39.63 -5.34 -2.26
N ALA A 274 39.05 -6.39 -2.86
CA ALA A 274 38.53 -6.35 -4.22
C ALA A 274 37.46 -5.25 -4.38
N MET A 275 36.47 -5.21 -3.48
CA MET A 275 35.41 -4.19 -3.47
C MET A 275 35.97 -2.77 -3.31
N GLN A 276 36.88 -2.54 -2.36
CA GLN A 276 37.49 -1.22 -2.14
C GLN A 276 38.26 -0.75 -3.37
N SER A 277 38.98 -1.65 -4.03
CA SER A 277 39.78 -1.32 -5.23
C SER A 277 38.91 -0.85 -6.41
N VAL A 278 37.68 -1.37 -6.53
CA VAL A 278 36.74 -0.96 -7.58
C VAL A 278 35.80 0.17 -7.14
N GLY A 279 35.93 0.65 -5.90
CA GLY A 279 35.11 1.73 -5.35
C GLY A 279 33.71 1.28 -4.91
N ILE A 280 33.57 0.03 -4.50
CA ILE A 280 32.38 -0.51 -3.85
C ILE A 280 32.55 -0.39 -2.33
N THR A 281 31.57 0.24 -1.69
CA THR A 281 31.47 0.45 -0.25
C THR A 281 30.07 0.08 0.22
N ALA A 282 29.85 0.11 1.54
CA ALA A 282 28.51 -0.06 2.10
C ALA A 282 27.49 1.02 1.64
N ASP A 283 27.94 2.12 1.06
CA ASP A 283 27.08 3.22 0.59
C ASP A 283 26.61 3.04 -0.87
N ASN A 284 27.21 2.12 -1.64
CA ASN A 284 26.83 1.85 -3.04
C ASN A 284 26.77 0.34 -3.40
N PRO A 285 26.05 -0.48 -2.61
CA PRO A 285 25.96 -1.92 -2.85
C PRO A 285 25.37 -2.28 -4.23
N GLN A 286 24.47 -1.45 -4.76
CA GLN A 286 23.85 -1.63 -6.08
C GLN A 286 24.83 -1.56 -7.27
N ASP A 287 26.02 -0.99 -7.06
CA ASP A 287 27.05 -0.93 -8.07
C ASP A 287 27.86 -2.23 -8.15
N PHE A 288 27.74 -3.13 -7.17
CA PHE A 288 28.48 -4.40 -7.18
C PHE A 288 27.96 -5.30 -8.31
N SER A 289 28.88 -5.87 -9.10
CA SER A 289 28.54 -6.82 -10.16
C SER A 289 29.70 -7.77 -10.44
N ILE A 290 29.38 -9.02 -10.78
CA ILE A 290 30.34 -9.99 -11.33
C ILE A 290 30.32 -9.83 -12.86
N ARG A 291 31.50 -9.60 -13.45
CA ARG A 291 31.65 -9.20 -14.86
C ARG A 291 32.66 -10.01 -15.65
N GLY A 292 33.20 -11.03 -15.02
CA GLY A 292 34.24 -11.84 -15.60
C GLY A 292 34.26 -13.17 -14.88
N TYR A 293 34.55 -14.19 -15.66
CA TYR A 293 34.83 -15.53 -15.21
C TYR A 293 36.07 -15.99 -15.97
N SER A 294 37.02 -16.57 -15.26
CA SER A 294 38.20 -17.19 -15.83
C SER A 294 38.52 -18.40 -14.99
N ASP A 295 38.94 -19.48 -15.62
CA ASP A 295 39.34 -20.70 -14.95
C ASP A 295 40.76 -21.11 -15.35
N ASP A 296 41.29 -22.11 -14.66
CA ASP A 296 42.58 -22.70 -14.99
C ASP A 296 42.43 -23.58 -16.26
N PRO A 297 43.23 -23.35 -17.33
CA PRO A 297 43.22 -24.21 -18.51
C PRO A 297 43.48 -25.70 -18.22
N GLU A 298 44.19 -26.05 -17.13
CA GLU A 298 44.43 -27.44 -16.73
C GLU A 298 43.26 -28.06 -15.94
N LYS A 299 42.34 -27.24 -15.41
CA LYS A 299 41.14 -27.65 -14.65
C LYS A 299 39.88 -26.97 -15.19
N HIS A 300 39.74 -26.92 -16.52
CA HIS A 300 38.68 -26.16 -17.17
C HIS A 300 37.27 -26.64 -16.76
N ILE A 301 36.40 -25.69 -16.43
CA ILE A 301 35.01 -25.92 -16.06
C ILE A 301 34.10 -25.14 -17.01
N ALA A 302 33.21 -25.84 -17.69
CA ALA A 302 32.34 -25.29 -18.72
C ALA A 302 31.14 -24.50 -18.15
N LEU A 303 31.36 -23.69 -17.11
CA LEU A 303 30.32 -22.85 -16.51
C LEU A 303 29.86 -21.78 -17.51
N PRO A 304 28.55 -21.67 -17.81
CA PRO A 304 28.05 -20.59 -18.63
C PRO A 304 28.32 -19.23 -18.00
N TYR A 305 28.88 -18.30 -18.76
CA TYR A 305 29.21 -16.95 -18.29
C TYR A 305 28.02 -16.25 -17.62
N GLU A 306 26.82 -16.34 -18.22
CA GLU A 306 25.60 -15.77 -17.66
C GLU A 306 25.22 -16.36 -16.30
N MET A 307 25.45 -17.67 -16.10
CA MET A 307 25.20 -18.35 -14.84
C MET A 307 26.10 -17.81 -13.73
N VAL A 308 27.37 -17.57 -14.03
CA VAL A 308 28.33 -17.00 -13.07
C VAL A 308 27.99 -15.54 -12.75
N CYS A 309 27.61 -14.74 -13.75
CA CYS A 309 27.22 -13.34 -13.54
C CYS A 309 25.92 -13.16 -12.75
N ALA A 310 25.00 -14.15 -12.80
CA ALA A 310 23.73 -14.13 -12.07
C ALA A 310 23.81 -14.74 -10.67
N ALA A 311 24.92 -15.41 -10.34
CA ALA A 311 25.09 -16.13 -9.08
C ALA A 311 25.48 -15.22 -7.92
N ASP A 312 25.20 -15.70 -6.71
CA ASP A 312 25.70 -15.07 -5.48
C ASP A 312 27.18 -15.39 -5.27
N VAL A 313 27.93 -14.45 -4.67
CA VAL A 313 29.37 -14.63 -4.38
C VAL A 313 29.59 -15.79 -3.42
N ASP A 314 28.72 -15.96 -2.42
CA ASP A 314 28.82 -17.04 -1.44
C ASP A 314 28.54 -18.41 -2.08
N GLU A 315 27.61 -18.47 -3.03
CA GLU A 315 27.34 -19.70 -3.81
C GLU A 315 28.54 -20.07 -4.68
N LEU A 316 29.15 -19.11 -5.36
CA LEU A 316 30.37 -19.32 -6.16
C LEU A 316 31.55 -19.73 -5.27
N ASN A 317 31.65 -19.13 -4.07
CA ASN A 317 32.68 -19.48 -3.10
C ASN A 317 32.53 -20.91 -2.61
N PHE A 318 31.30 -21.33 -2.31
CA PHE A 318 31.03 -22.70 -1.92
C PHE A 318 31.21 -23.69 -3.07
N LEU A 319 30.80 -23.31 -4.29
CA LEU A 319 31.03 -24.13 -5.48
C LEU A 319 32.52 -24.39 -5.68
N ALA A 320 33.38 -23.37 -5.56
CA ALA A 320 34.83 -23.54 -5.67
C ALA A 320 35.37 -24.57 -4.67
N ALA A 321 34.91 -24.53 -3.42
CA ALA A 321 35.29 -25.51 -2.39
C ALA A 321 34.78 -26.94 -2.71
N ARG A 322 33.62 -27.07 -3.35
CA ARG A 322 33.07 -28.38 -3.77
C ARG A 322 33.79 -28.95 -4.99
N LEU A 323 34.16 -28.10 -5.95
CA LEU A 323 34.89 -28.50 -7.15
C LEU A 323 36.29 -29.05 -6.82
N GLU A 324 36.92 -28.58 -5.74
CA GLU A 324 38.19 -29.13 -5.26
C GLU A 324 38.09 -30.62 -4.87
N GLN A 325 36.88 -31.10 -4.55
CA GLN A 325 36.65 -32.48 -4.13
C GLN A 325 36.39 -33.43 -5.31
N LEU A 326 36.17 -32.91 -6.51
CA LEU A 326 35.92 -33.72 -7.71
C LEU A 326 37.22 -34.19 -8.33
N ASP A 327 37.24 -35.44 -8.80
CA ASP A 327 38.35 -35.95 -9.61
C ASP A 327 38.25 -35.50 -11.08
N PRO A 328 39.33 -35.62 -11.89
CA PRO A 328 39.31 -35.17 -13.29
C PRO A 328 38.25 -35.84 -14.19
N ALA A 329 37.85 -37.07 -13.89
CA ALA A 329 36.81 -37.76 -14.64
C ALA A 329 35.42 -37.21 -14.29
N GLU A 330 35.20 -36.89 -13.01
CA GLU A 330 33.98 -36.25 -12.52
C GLU A 330 33.83 -34.82 -13.03
N VAL A 331 34.92 -34.06 -13.13
CA VAL A 331 34.95 -32.74 -13.80
C VAL A 331 34.58 -32.87 -15.28
N GLY A 332 35.12 -33.89 -15.98
CA GLY A 332 34.73 -34.18 -17.36
C GLY A 332 33.24 -34.49 -17.51
N LYS A 333 32.66 -35.22 -16.54
CA LYS A 333 31.23 -35.50 -16.47
C LYS A 333 30.40 -34.24 -16.19
N LEU A 334 30.85 -33.38 -15.27
CA LEU A 334 30.21 -32.10 -14.98
C LEU A 334 30.17 -31.21 -16.23
N ASN A 335 31.29 -31.12 -16.95
CA ASN A 335 31.38 -30.34 -18.19
C ASN A 335 30.44 -30.87 -19.28
N ALA A 336 30.29 -32.19 -19.39
CA ALA A 336 29.29 -32.78 -20.27
C ALA A 336 27.86 -32.42 -19.82
N ALA A 337 27.55 -32.50 -18.53
CA ALA A 337 26.22 -32.18 -17.99
C ALA A 337 25.82 -30.70 -18.22
N LEU A 338 26.78 -29.77 -18.06
CA LEU A 338 26.60 -28.34 -18.31
C LEU A 338 26.28 -28.00 -19.78
N GLN A 339 26.68 -28.85 -20.73
CA GLN A 339 26.40 -28.66 -22.17
C GLN A 339 25.11 -29.35 -22.65
N GLN A 340 24.42 -30.09 -21.78
CA GLN A 340 23.18 -30.77 -22.17
C GLN A 340 22.04 -29.75 -22.40
N LYS A 341 21.19 -30.01 -23.40
CA LYS A 341 20.07 -29.09 -23.77
C LYS A 341 19.07 -28.82 -22.63
N ASN A 342 18.94 -29.76 -21.68
CA ASN A 342 18.15 -29.63 -20.45
C ASN A 342 19.05 -29.81 -19.22
N GLY A 343 20.29 -29.33 -19.29
CA GLY A 343 21.29 -29.49 -18.23
C GLY A 343 21.06 -28.58 -17.03
N LEU A 344 22.11 -28.39 -16.23
CA LEU A 344 22.09 -27.62 -14.99
C LEU A 344 21.84 -26.13 -15.29
N ALA A 345 20.83 -25.54 -14.64
CA ALA A 345 20.31 -24.21 -14.96
C ALA A 345 20.83 -23.08 -14.04
N ASN A 346 21.34 -23.41 -12.85
CA ASN A 346 21.86 -22.44 -11.88
C ASN A 346 23.01 -23.05 -11.04
N ILE A 347 23.78 -22.21 -10.34
CA ILE A 347 24.92 -22.65 -9.51
C ILE A 347 24.49 -23.62 -8.42
N GLY A 348 23.28 -23.47 -7.86
CA GLY A 348 22.72 -24.41 -6.90
C GLY A 348 22.63 -25.84 -7.45
N GLN A 349 22.20 -26.01 -8.71
CA GLN A 349 22.17 -27.32 -9.39
C GLN A 349 23.57 -27.86 -9.71
N VAL A 350 24.53 -26.97 -9.98
CA VAL A 350 25.94 -27.35 -10.15
C VAL A 350 26.54 -27.87 -8.83
N ILE A 351 26.20 -27.24 -7.72
CA ILE A 351 26.58 -27.72 -6.39
C ILE A 351 25.90 -29.07 -6.11
N ASP A 352 24.62 -29.21 -6.43
CA ASP A 352 23.90 -30.49 -6.31
C ASP A 352 24.52 -31.60 -7.14
N PHE A 353 25.03 -31.30 -8.34
CA PHE A 353 25.76 -32.28 -9.14
C PHE A 353 26.93 -32.90 -8.37
N THR A 354 27.62 -32.13 -7.52
CA THR A 354 28.74 -32.66 -6.72
C THR A 354 28.32 -33.70 -5.68
N TYR A 355 27.02 -33.83 -5.40
CA TYR A 355 26.44 -34.89 -4.58
C TYR A 355 25.81 -36.02 -5.41
N ASN A 356 25.59 -35.78 -6.71
CA ASN A 356 24.85 -36.65 -7.62
C ASN A 356 25.69 -37.09 -8.83
N VAL A 357 27.01 -37.23 -8.65
CA VAL A 357 27.93 -37.56 -9.75
C VAL A 357 27.53 -38.87 -10.44
N ASP A 358 26.94 -39.82 -9.71
CA ASP A 358 26.50 -41.12 -10.22
C ASP A 358 25.22 -41.07 -11.06
N PHE A 359 24.44 -39.97 -10.98
CA PHE A 359 23.20 -39.79 -11.75
C PHE A 359 23.45 -39.80 -13.27
N TYR A 360 24.65 -39.44 -13.71
CA TYR A 360 25.03 -39.50 -15.10
C TYR A 360 26.05 -40.60 -15.36
N VAL A 361 25.92 -41.27 -16.50
CA VAL A 361 26.96 -42.12 -17.09
C VAL A 361 27.61 -41.32 -18.22
N HIS A 362 28.92 -41.11 -18.13
CA HIS A 362 29.71 -40.34 -19.09
C HIS A 362 30.70 -41.25 -19.81
N ILE A 363 30.74 -41.15 -21.14
CA ILE A 363 31.64 -41.89 -22.01
C ILE A 363 32.45 -40.86 -22.81
N PRO A 364 33.65 -40.48 -22.33
CA PRO A 364 34.43 -39.36 -22.90
C PRO A 364 34.81 -39.56 -24.36
N GLU A 365 35.11 -40.79 -24.78
CA GLU A 365 35.66 -41.09 -26.12
C GLU A 365 34.60 -41.11 -27.24
N VAL A 366 33.32 -40.93 -26.89
CA VAL A 366 32.19 -41.09 -27.82
C VAL A 366 31.62 -39.74 -28.22
N HIS A 367 31.85 -39.32 -29.46
CA HIS A 367 31.34 -38.05 -29.99
C HIS A 367 30.39 -38.19 -31.18
N THR A 368 30.27 -39.40 -31.74
CA THR A 368 29.36 -39.67 -32.85
C THR A 368 28.54 -40.93 -32.62
N TYR A 369 27.40 -41.04 -33.33
CA TYR A 369 26.59 -42.26 -33.33
C TYR A 369 27.38 -43.51 -33.74
N ARG A 370 28.43 -43.35 -34.57
CA ARG A 370 29.29 -44.47 -34.95
C ARG A 370 30.14 -44.94 -33.77
N ASP A 371 30.72 -44.00 -33.02
CA ASP A 371 31.57 -44.28 -31.86
C ASP A 371 30.75 -44.91 -30.74
N LEU A 372 29.52 -44.45 -30.52
CA LEU A 372 28.60 -45.04 -29.54
C LEU A 372 28.23 -46.48 -29.91
N GLY A 373 27.97 -46.72 -31.20
CA GLY A 373 27.70 -48.06 -31.70
C GLY A 373 28.90 -49.00 -31.56
N ASP A 374 30.12 -48.50 -31.80
CA ASP A 374 31.35 -49.27 -31.58
C ASP A 374 31.59 -49.55 -30.10
N TYR A 375 31.41 -48.54 -29.24
CA TYR A 375 31.50 -48.67 -27.80
C TYR A 375 30.58 -49.78 -27.29
N TYR A 376 29.28 -49.74 -27.61
CA TYR A 376 28.33 -50.74 -27.13
C TYR A 376 28.55 -52.15 -27.71
N LEU A 377 29.01 -52.26 -28.96
CA LEU A 377 29.19 -53.56 -29.61
C LEU A 377 30.52 -54.24 -29.24
N ASN A 378 31.59 -53.46 -29.06
CA ASN A 378 32.96 -53.97 -28.95
C ASN A 378 33.63 -53.67 -27.60
N GLN A 379 33.26 -52.58 -26.92
CA GLN A 379 34.00 -52.08 -25.75
C GLN A 379 33.25 -52.23 -24.42
N SER A 380 31.92 -52.06 -24.40
CA SER A 380 31.10 -52.06 -23.17
C SER A 380 30.91 -53.45 -22.54
N GLY A 381 31.09 -54.51 -23.34
CA GLY A 381 30.81 -55.89 -22.91
C GLY A 381 29.33 -56.25 -22.74
N MET A 382 28.40 -55.30 -22.96
CA MET A 382 26.96 -55.51 -22.80
C MET A 382 26.35 -56.37 -23.91
N VAL A 383 26.95 -56.35 -25.11
CA VAL A 383 26.45 -57.10 -26.26
C VAL A 383 27.26 -58.38 -26.45
N GLN A 384 26.67 -59.51 -26.05
CA GLN A 384 27.29 -60.84 -26.19
C GLN A 384 26.85 -61.51 -27.50
N MET A 385 27.73 -61.52 -28.50
CA MET A 385 27.47 -62.23 -29.77
C MET A 385 28.74 -62.78 -30.42
N PRO A 386 28.63 -63.80 -31.31
CA PRO A 386 29.78 -64.35 -32.01
C PRO A 386 30.48 -63.30 -32.89
N GLU A 387 31.82 -63.26 -32.87
CA GLU A 387 32.64 -62.24 -33.54
C GLU A 387 32.35 -62.09 -35.04
N LYS A 388 32.01 -63.20 -35.69
CA LYS A 388 31.59 -63.25 -37.11
C LYS A 388 30.32 -62.45 -37.44
N TRP A 389 29.49 -62.12 -36.45
CA TRP A 389 28.23 -61.39 -36.65
C TRP A 389 28.39 -59.88 -36.41
N LYS A 390 29.36 -59.47 -35.59
CA LYS A 390 29.63 -58.06 -35.31
C LYS A 390 29.96 -57.27 -36.57
N GLY A 391 30.73 -57.86 -37.50
CA GLY A 391 31.07 -57.23 -38.78
C GLY A 391 29.91 -56.97 -39.74
N GLY A 392 28.70 -57.48 -39.45
CA GLY A 392 27.49 -57.24 -40.23
C GLY A 392 26.58 -56.14 -39.67
N ILE A 393 26.89 -55.57 -38.51
CA ILE A 393 26.09 -54.54 -37.85
C ILE A 393 26.57 -53.16 -38.31
N ASP A 394 25.63 -52.33 -38.77
CA ASP A 394 25.90 -50.91 -39.03
C ASP A 394 25.98 -50.15 -37.70
N LEU A 395 27.22 -49.85 -37.29
CA LEU A 395 27.54 -49.16 -36.04
C LEU A 395 26.85 -47.80 -35.93
N THR A 396 26.69 -47.05 -37.03
CA THR A 396 26.07 -45.72 -37.00
C THR A 396 24.56 -45.81 -36.74
N THR A 397 23.90 -46.77 -37.37
CA THR A 397 22.47 -47.03 -37.14
C THR A 397 22.24 -47.61 -35.74
N PHE A 398 23.13 -48.51 -35.29
CA PHE A 398 23.06 -49.10 -33.96
C PHE A 398 23.21 -48.06 -32.84
N GLY A 399 24.25 -47.22 -32.91
CA GLY A 399 24.44 -46.16 -31.92
C GLY A 399 23.38 -45.08 -31.95
N ARG A 400 22.79 -44.77 -33.12
CA ARG A 400 21.62 -43.87 -33.18
C ARG A 400 20.43 -44.42 -32.41
N ASN A 401 20.09 -45.69 -32.64
CA ASN A 401 18.98 -46.33 -31.93
C ASN A 401 19.25 -46.45 -30.43
N ALA A 402 20.51 -46.73 -30.04
CA ALA A 402 20.91 -46.75 -28.62
C ALA A 402 20.68 -45.38 -27.98
N ALA A 403 21.20 -44.31 -28.61
CA ALA A 403 21.06 -42.96 -28.11
C ALA A 403 19.61 -42.48 -28.00
N GLU A 404 18.78 -42.82 -28.98
CA GLU A 404 17.34 -42.49 -28.97
C GLU A 404 16.59 -43.23 -27.84
N HIS A 405 16.96 -44.48 -27.57
CA HIS A 405 16.29 -45.30 -26.55
C HIS A 405 16.69 -44.89 -25.13
N GLU A 406 17.97 -44.58 -24.91
CA GLU A 406 18.51 -44.18 -23.60
C GLU A 406 18.39 -42.67 -23.34
N LYS A 407 17.92 -41.91 -24.33
CA LYS A 407 17.80 -40.44 -24.29
C LYS A 407 19.12 -39.70 -24.01
N GLY A 408 20.27 -40.32 -24.26
CA GLY A 408 21.56 -39.68 -24.02
C GLY A 408 21.93 -38.65 -25.10
N ALA A 409 22.86 -37.76 -24.73
CA ALA A 409 23.26 -36.59 -25.51
C ALA A 409 24.76 -36.61 -25.83
N PHE A 410 25.11 -36.17 -27.04
CA PHE A 410 26.50 -35.90 -27.42
C PHE A 410 26.87 -34.47 -27.02
N THR A 411 28.00 -34.33 -26.35
CA THR A 411 28.58 -33.06 -25.92
C THR A 411 30.01 -32.96 -26.45
N GLU A 412 30.62 -31.78 -26.30
CA GLU A 412 32.04 -31.61 -26.64
C GLU A 412 32.94 -32.50 -25.77
N TYR A 413 32.47 -32.85 -24.58
CA TYR A 413 33.18 -33.67 -23.59
C TYR A 413 32.89 -35.17 -23.70
N GLY A 414 32.05 -35.61 -24.64
CA GLY A 414 31.74 -37.02 -24.88
C GLY A 414 30.24 -37.32 -24.89
N TYR A 415 29.87 -38.57 -24.63
CA TYR A 415 28.47 -38.99 -24.58
C TYR A 415 27.98 -39.09 -23.14
N LEU A 416 26.83 -38.48 -22.85
CA LEU A 416 26.25 -38.44 -21.52
C LEU A 416 24.85 -39.04 -21.54
N VAL A 417 24.55 -39.92 -20.58
CA VAL A 417 23.23 -40.55 -20.43
C VAL A 417 22.87 -40.60 -18.94
N GLU A 418 21.59 -40.43 -18.62
CA GLU A 418 21.09 -40.55 -17.25
C GLU A 418 21.13 -42.02 -16.81
N SER A 419 21.70 -42.31 -15.63
CA SER A 419 21.80 -43.67 -15.09
C SER A 419 20.44 -44.25 -14.70
N GLY A 420 19.47 -43.37 -14.41
CA GLY A 420 18.18 -43.71 -13.83
C GLY A 420 18.15 -43.73 -12.30
N ASP A 421 19.24 -43.35 -11.64
CA ASP A 421 19.28 -43.11 -10.20
C ASP A 421 18.42 -41.88 -9.83
N GLU A 422 18.00 -41.77 -8.56
CA GLU A 422 17.23 -40.61 -8.11
C GLU A 422 18.16 -39.41 -7.88
N TRP A 423 17.79 -38.24 -8.41
CA TRP A 423 18.50 -36.99 -8.18
C TRP A 423 18.17 -36.43 -6.79
N GLU A 424 19.17 -36.30 -5.92
CA GLU A 424 19.03 -35.74 -4.59
C GLU A 424 19.28 -34.22 -4.59
N ARG A 425 18.24 -33.44 -4.26
CA ARG A 425 18.35 -31.98 -4.11
C ARG A 425 18.90 -31.60 -2.73
N GLN A 426 20.23 -31.62 -2.60
CA GLN A 426 20.96 -31.43 -1.34
C GLN A 426 21.20 -29.96 -0.98
N PHE A 427 21.31 -29.07 -1.96
CA PHE A 427 21.72 -27.68 -1.82
C PHE A 427 20.80 -26.69 -2.54
N GLU A 428 20.28 -26.96 -3.74
CA GLU A 428 19.52 -25.95 -4.50
C GLU A 428 18.38 -25.33 -3.68
N GLY A 429 18.47 -24.03 -3.37
CA GLY A 429 17.51 -23.29 -2.55
C GLY A 429 17.71 -23.38 -1.03
N ARG A 430 18.85 -23.92 -0.57
CA ARG A 430 19.29 -23.88 0.83
C ARG A 430 20.38 -22.82 1.02
N GLU A 431 20.57 -22.39 2.26
CA GLU A 431 21.61 -21.40 2.55
C GLU A 431 23.03 -22.03 2.49
N VAL A 432 24.00 -21.25 2.00
CA VAL A 432 25.43 -21.58 1.98
C VAL A 432 25.95 -21.83 3.42
N PRO A 433 26.84 -22.80 3.68
CA PRO A 433 27.44 -22.97 5.01
C PRO A 433 28.21 -21.72 5.47
N GLU A 434 28.13 -21.39 6.76
CA GLU A 434 28.68 -20.14 7.33
C GLU A 434 30.16 -19.92 7.01
N GLU A 435 30.95 -20.99 6.95
CA GLU A 435 32.39 -20.95 6.62
C GLU A 435 32.70 -20.46 5.19
N TYR A 436 31.73 -20.50 4.27
CA TYR A 436 31.88 -20.00 2.89
C TYR A 436 31.12 -18.70 2.62
N ARG A 437 30.39 -18.16 3.61
CA ARG A 437 29.68 -16.87 3.51
C ARG A 437 30.64 -15.70 3.70
N ILE A 438 31.14 -15.16 2.59
CA ILE A 438 32.12 -14.08 2.57
C ILE A 438 31.53 -12.73 2.16
N MET A 439 30.35 -12.72 1.55
CA MET A 439 29.71 -11.52 1.01
C MET A 439 29.36 -10.52 2.11
N SER A 440 30.12 -9.43 2.18
CA SER A 440 29.74 -8.25 2.97
C SER A 440 30.47 -7.02 2.45
N TYR A 441 29.94 -5.84 2.76
CA TYR A 441 30.53 -4.57 2.31
C TYR A 441 31.53 -4.00 3.32
N PRO A 442 32.65 -3.39 2.86
CA PRO A 442 33.64 -2.78 3.73
C PRO A 442 33.07 -1.54 4.45
N GLN A 443 33.19 -1.48 5.79
CA GLN A 443 32.79 -0.33 6.62
C GLN A 443 33.96 0.66 6.83
N GLN A 444 33.68 1.97 6.90
CA GLN A 444 34.71 2.99 7.15
C GLN A 444 35.29 2.89 8.58
N GLU A 445 36.61 2.84 8.70
CA GLU A 445 37.31 2.83 9.99
C GLU A 445 37.00 4.09 10.83
N ARG A 446 36.27 3.92 11.95
CA ARG A 446 36.17 4.88 13.05
C ARG A 446 37.15 4.46 14.17
N GLY A 447 37.81 5.45 14.75
CA GLY A 447 39.05 5.30 15.54
C GLY A 447 38.98 4.40 16.79
N GLU A 448 40.18 4.00 17.23
CA GLU A 448 40.54 2.98 18.24
C GLU A 448 39.87 3.07 19.64
N GLN A 449 38.96 4.02 19.90
CA GLN A 449 38.21 4.07 21.15
C GLN A 449 36.90 3.26 21.12
N ASP A 450 36.41 2.88 19.94
CA ASP A 450 35.20 2.04 19.79
C ASP A 450 35.51 0.52 19.81
N LYS A 451 36.77 0.11 19.66
CA LYS A 451 37.19 -1.32 19.72
C LYS A 451 36.96 -1.96 21.10
N VAL A 452 36.97 -1.16 22.18
CA VAL A 452 36.80 -1.68 23.55
C VAL A 452 35.32 -1.95 23.89
N PHE A 453 34.37 -1.38 23.15
CA PHE A 453 32.94 -1.61 23.34
C PHE A 453 32.38 -2.77 22.50
N MET A 454 33.07 -3.17 21.43
CA MET A 454 32.64 -4.25 20.53
C MET A 454 33.03 -5.66 21.00
N ASP A 455 34.18 -5.84 21.66
CA ASP A 455 34.62 -7.15 22.20
C ASP A 455 33.71 -7.71 23.31
N ALA A 456 32.77 -6.90 23.83
CA ALA A 456 31.77 -7.33 24.81
C ALA A 456 30.43 -7.75 24.16
N ALA A 457 30.22 -7.46 22.87
CA ALA A 457 28.96 -7.70 22.17
C ALA A 457 28.99 -8.93 21.24
N GLU A 458 30.16 -9.43 20.85
CA GLU A 458 30.30 -10.59 19.94
C GLU A 458 30.04 -11.97 20.58
N ALA A 459 29.82 -12.06 21.89
CA ALA A 459 29.61 -13.34 22.58
C ALA A 459 28.12 -13.78 22.73
N GLN A 460 27.16 -13.11 22.10
CA GLN A 460 25.71 -13.39 22.31
C GLN A 460 24.84 -13.42 21.03
N GLN A 461 25.39 -13.74 19.86
CA GLN A 461 24.59 -14.04 18.67
C GLN A 461 24.94 -15.40 18.09
N THR A 462 24.59 -16.45 18.82
CA THR A 462 24.24 -17.75 18.25
C THR A 462 22.88 -18.11 18.84
N GLU A 463 21.95 -18.50 17.95
CA GLU A 463 20.52 -18.76 18.15
C GLU A 463 19.59 -17.53 18.02
N THR A 464 18.83 -17.47 16.91
CA THR A 464 17.55 -16.74 16.86
C THR A 464 16.40 -17.74 16.71
N PRO A 465 15.60 -17.93 17.78
CA PRO A 465 14.26 -18.53 17.77
C PRO A 465 13.25 -17.64 16.99
N PRO A 466 11.94 -17.99 16.90
CA PRO A 466 11.00 -17.33 15.98
C PRO A 466 10.92 -15.81 16.19
N ALA A 467 10.80 -15.10 15.06
CA ALA A 467 10.92 -13.65 14.93
C ALA A 467 10.16 -12.85 16.00
N GLU A 468 10.91 -12.10 16.82
CA GLU A 468 10.38 -10.96 17.54
C GLU A 468 10.15 -9.79 16.57
N PRO A 469 9.10 -8.96 16.79
CA PRO A 469 8.82 -7.81 15.94
C PRO A 469 9.99 -6.81 15.95
N PRO A 470 10.25 -6.11 14.82
CA PRO A 470 11.39 -5.21 14.70
C PRO A 470 11.31 -4.09 15.74
N GLN A 471 12.39 -3.91 16.53
CA GLN A 471 12.45 -2.83 17.51
C GLN A 471 12.41 -1.46 16.80
N PRO A 472 11.59 -0.49 17.29
CA PRO A 472 11.47 0.81 16.66
C PRO A 472 12.79 1.59 16.73
N ARG A 473 13.18 2.22 15.62
CA ARG A 473 14.37 3.09 15.56
C ARG A 473 14.33 4.15 16.66
N PRO A 474 15.49 4.50 17.28
CA PRO A 474 15.53 5.55 18.28
C PRO A 474 15.14 6.90 17.66
N VAL A 475 14.32 7.67 18.38
CA VAL A 475 13.87 8.99 17.92
C VAL A 475 15.05 9.94 17.82
N VAL A 476 15.31 10.49 16.63
CA VAL A 476 16.37 11.49 16.37
C VAL A 476 15.74 12.82 15.92
N PRO A 477 15.49 13.76 16.85
CA PRO A 477 14.79 15.00 16.52
C PRO A 477 15.63 15.97 15.71
N ILE A 478 14.96 16.71 14.81
CA ILE A 478 15.56 17.84 14.08
C ILE A 478 15.87 18.96 15.07
N ILE A 479 17.17 19.24 15.25
CA ILE A 479 17.65 20.41 16.00
C ILE A 479 17.58 21.62 15.08
N LEU A 480 16.80 22.64 15.48
CA LEU A 480 16.68 23.92 14.78
C LEU A 480 17.63 24.94 15.38
N SER A 481 18.35 25.67 14.53
CA SER A 481 19.40 26.61 14.91
C SER A 481 18.87 28.03 15.23
N SER A 482 17.75 28.43 14.63
CA SER A 482 17.16 29.76 14.86
C SER A 482 16.04 29.74 15.91
N GLU A 483 15.98 30.78 16.76
CA GLU A 483 14.87 30.99 17.69
C GLU A 483 13.67 31.70 17.04
N LYS A 484 13.87 32.38 15.89
CA LYS A 484 12.82 33.17 15.22
C LYS A 484 11.80 32.26 14.51
N PRO A 485 10.48 32.48 14.68
CA PRO A 485 9.45 31.62 14.09
C PRO A 485 9.55 31.47 12.57
N GLY A 486 9.83 32.55 11.84
CA GLY A 486 9.94 32.51 10.37
C GLY A 486 11.15 31.73 9.87
N ASP A 487 12.28 31.79 10.59
CA ASP A 487 13.49 31.06 10.22
C ASP A 487 13.37 29.57 10.57
N LYS A 488 12.69 29.23 11.68
CA LYS A 488 12.36 27.83 12.03
C LYS A 488 11.54 27.14 10.93
N VAL A 489 10.55 27.85 10.37
CA VAL A 489 9.73 27.34 9.27
C VAL A 489 10.59 27.11 8.02
N LYS A 490 11.51 28.02 7.68
CA LYS A 490 12.43 27.83 6.56
C LYS A 490 13.37 26.64 6.74
N GLU A 491 13.97 26.51 7.93
CA GLU A 491 14.92 25.45 8.24
C GLU A 491 14.27 24.06 8.21
N ILE A 492 13.05 23.93 8.75
CA ILE A 492 12.31 22.67 8.69
C ILE A 492 11.78 22.36 7.28
N THR A 493 11.41 23.38 6.49
CA THR A 493 11.04 23.19 5.07
C THR A 493 12.24 22.69 4.25
N ALA A 494 13.44 23.23 4.47
CA ALA A 494 14.65 22.75 3.79
C ALA A 494 14.98 21.29 4.18
N ARG A 495 14.81 20.92 5.45
CA ARG A 495 14.95 19.53 5.92
C ARG A 495 13.90 18.61 5.27
N LEU A 496 12.67 19.08 5.14
CA LEU A 496 11.60 18.35 4.48
C LEU A 496 11.92 18.10 3.00
N GLU A 497 12.41 19.10 2.27
CA GLU A 497 12.81 18.96 0.85
C GLU A 497 13.92 17.92 0.68
N GLN A 498 14.93 17.94 1.56
CA GLN A 498 15.96 16.89 1.61
C GLN A 498 15.39 15.51 1.92
N GLY A 499 14.43 15.45 2.86
CA GLY A 499 13.73 14.23 3.22
C GLY A 499 12.95 13.62 2.06
N ILE A 500 12.25 14.44 1.29
CA ILE A 500 11.49 14.00 0.11
C ILE A 500 12.43 13.34 -0.91
N GLN A 501 13.58 13.95 -1.18
CA GLN A 501 14.52 13.41 -2.16
C GLN A 501 15.08 12.05 -1.73
N ALA A 502 15.33 11.88 -0.42
CA ALA A 502 15.91 10.67 0.13
C ALA A 502 14.89 9.54 0.37
N ILE A 503 13.59 9.80 0.18
CA ILE A 503 12.54 8.77 0.24
C ILE A 503 12.60 7.84 -0.98
N PHE A 504 13.10 8.33 -2.12
CA PHE A 504 13.09 7.55 -3.36
C PHE A 504 14.26 6.56 -3.49
N ASP A 505 15.08 6.43 -2.45
CA ASP A 505 15.94 5.27 -2.24
C ASP A 505 15.06 4.07 -1.81
N SER A 506 15.25 2.88 -2.42
CA SER A 506 14.29 1.75 -2.35
C SER A 506 13.91 1.33 -0.92
N ASP A 507 14.89 1.16 -0.03
CA ASP A 507 14.65 0.77 1.37
C ASP A 507 13.91 1.87 2.15
N ARG A 508 14.24 3.13 1.88
CA ARG A 508 13.64 4.29 2.55
C ARG A 508 12.21 4.54 2.09
N TYR A 509 11.87 4.13 0.88
CA TYR A 509 10.52 4.22 0.34
C TYR A 509 9.55 3.30 1.10
N LYS A 510 9.91 2.03 1.29
CA LYS A 510 9.11 1.06 2.05
C LYS A 510 8.94 1.49 3.51
N GLU A 511 10.00 1.98 4.14
CA GLU A 511 9.94 2.58 5.47
C GLU A 511 8.98 3.77 5.54
N PHE A 512 9.03 4.64 4.53
CA PHE A 512 8.15 5.79 4.43
C PHE A 512 6.67 5.38 4.29
N LEU A 513 6.35 4.39 3.44
CA LEU A 513 4.97 3.88 3.32
C LEU A 513 4.50 3.22 4.63
N THR A 514 5.40 2.56 5.35
CA THR A 514 5.12 1.99 6.68
C THR A 514 4.84 3.09 7.71
N ALA A 515 5.50 4.25 7.61
CA ALA A 515 5.14 5.41 8.42
C ALA A 515 3.80 6.02 7.95
N MET A 516 3.54 6.02 6.64
CA MET A 516 2.29 6.52 6.08
C MET A 516 1.08 5.71 6.55
N SER A 517 1.19 4.39 6.70
CA SER A 517 0.09 3.55 7.21
C SER A 517 -0.32 3.91 8.64
N LYS A 518 0.66 4.32 9.46
CA LYS A 518 0.46 4.75 10.86
C LYS A 518 -0.01 6.20 10.99
N PHE A 519 0.47 7.08 10.10
CA PHE A 519 0.23 8.52 10.15
C PHE A 519 -0.59 9.02 8.95
N HIS A 520 -1.49 8.19 8.43
CA HIS A 520 -2.33 8.53 7.26
C HIS A 520 -3.21 9.75 7.53
N ASP A 521 -3.54 10.05 8.79
CA ASP A 521 -4.26 11.25 9.21
C ASP A 521 -3.46 12.55 9.21
N TYR A 522 -2.13 12.48 9.21
CA TYR A 522 -1.26 13.64 9.11
C TYR A 522 -1.09 14.05 7.65
N SER A 523 -0.81 15.33 7.40
CA SER A 523 -0.43 15.77 6.06
C SER A 523 0.87 15.10 5.61
N LEU A 524 1.04 14.87 4.30
CA LEU A 524 2.26 14.29 3.73
C LEU A 524 3.54 14.87 4.35
N ASN A 525 3.64 16.20 4.42
CA ASN A 525 4.80 16.88 4.99
C ASN A 525 5.07 16.48 6.45
N ASN A 526 4.01 16.35 7.26
CA ASN A 526 4.15 15.93 8.66
C ASN A 526 4.48 14.44 8.76
N THR A 527 3.88 13.58 7.93
CA THR A 527 4.21 12.16 7.85
C THR A 527 5.70 11.95 7.53
N ILE A 528 6.23 12.68 6.53
CA ILE A 528 7.66 12.67 6.20
C ILE A 528 8.50 13.16 7.38
N LEU A 529 8.15 14.30 7.99
CA LEU A 529 8.90 14.84 9.13
C LEU A 529 8.92 13.88 10.32
N ILE A 530 7.82 13.18 10.60
CA ILE A 530 7.74 12.19 11.68
C ILE A 530 8.62 10.98 11.35
N ALA A 531 8.52 10.45 10.13
CA ALA A 531 9.32 9.31 9.66
C ALA A 531 10.83 9.61 9.72
N MET A 532 11.27 10.77 9.22
CA MET A 532 12.67 11.21 9.27
C MET A 532 13.25 11.29 10.69
N GLN A 533 12.39 11.49 11.69
CA GLN A 533 12.79 11.62 13.09
C GLN A 533 12.58 10.32 13.88
N GLY A 534 12.17 9.23 13.23
CA GLY A 534 11.98 7.91 13.85
C GLY A 534 10.71 7.78 14.69
N GLY A 535 9.68 8.58 14.43
CA GLY A 535 8.41 8.47 15.19
C GLY A 535 7.59 7.25 14.77
N ASN A 536 7.02 6.56 15.75
CA ASN A 536 6.15 5.38 15.59
C ASN A 536 4.70 5.67 16.02
N LEU A 537 4.51 6.41 17.12
CA LEU A 537 3.22 6.95 17.52
C LEU A 537 3.45 8.29 18.22
N VAL A 538 2.96 9.38 17.63
CA VAL A 538 3.27 10.74 18.10
C VAL A 538 2.03 11.50 18.55
N LYS A 539 2.12 12.16 19.70
CA LYS A 539 1.12 13.12 20.20
C LYS A 539 1.78 14.32 20.87
N GLY A 540 1.02 15.40 21.04
CA GLY A 540 1.48 16.57 21.80
C GLY A 540 1.64 16.25 23.29
N TYR A 541 2.56 16.93 23.98
CA TYR A 541 2.82 16.72 25.41
C TYR A 541 1.54 16.68 26.28
N SER A 542 0.65 17.66 26.10
CA SER A 542 -0.60 17.72 26.86
C SER A 542 -1.63 16.66 26.46
N GLN A 543 -1.55 16.11 25.25
CA GLN A 543 -2.46 15.06 24.80
C GLN A 543 -2.07 13.73 25.42
N TRP A 544 -0.77 13.41 25.47
CA TRP A 544 -0.28 12.23 26.21
C TRP A 544 -0.81 12.19 27.64
N GLN A 545 -0.77 13.32 28.33
CA GLN A 545 -1.26 13.43 29.70
C GLN A 545 -2.78 13.32 29.83
N LYS A 546 -3.54 13.93 28.91
CA LYS A 546 -5.01 14.05 29.04
C LYS A 546 -5.79 12.87 28.48
N GLU A 547 -5.33 12.34 27.35
CA GLU A 547 -6.08 11.33 26.57
C GLU A 547 -5.62 9.91 26.91
N PHE A 548 -4.34 9.73 27.31
CA PHE A 548 -3.74 8.41 27.45
C PHE A 548 -3.15 8.13 28.85
N ASP A 549 -3.21 9.11 29.77
CA ASP A 549 -2.62 9.03 31.11
C ASP A 549 -1.12 8.65 31.09
N ARG A 550 -0.39 9.21 30.12
CA ARG A 550 1.07 9.03 29.93
C ARG A 550 1.80 10.36 30.01
N HIS A 551 3.02 10.35 30.52
CA HIS A 551 3.87 11.51 30.71
C HIS A 551 5.15 11.36 29.91
N VAL A 552 5.63 12.45 29.31
CA VAL A 552 6.92 12.43 28.60
C VAL A 552 8.05 12.32 29.62
N LYS A 553 8.98 11.39 29.42
CA LYS A 553 10.14 11.18 30.29
C LYS A 553 11.01 12.43 30.35
N SER A 554 11.61 12.68 31.50
CA SER A 554 12.47 13.85 31.71
C SER A 554 13.72 13.79 30.83
N GLY A 555 14.03 14.88 30.12
CA GLY A 555 15.21 14.99 29.25
C GLY A 555 14.98 14.60 27.78
N GLU A 556 13.83 14.03 27.45
CA GLU A 556 13.48 13.65 26.08
C GLU A 556 13.34 14.84 25.14
N LYS A 557 13.82 14.68 23.90
CA LYS A 557 13.76 15.71 22.87
C LYS A 557 12.60 15.39 21.92
N GLY A 558 11.67 16.33 21.76
CA GLY A 558 10.49 16.09 20.92
C GLY A 558 10.70 16.37 19.43
N ILE A 559 9.98 15.59 18.62
CA ILE A 559 9.86 15.62 17.16
C ILE A 559 9.23 16.95 16.70
N LYS A 560 9.77 17.55 15.64
CA LYS A 560 9.30 18.83 15.09
C LYS A 560 8.36 18.60 13.90
N ILE A 561 7.17 19.20 13.94
CA ILE A 561 6.15 19.11 12.87
C ILE A 561 5.52 20.49 12.61
N PHE A 562 4.78 20.62 11.50
CA PHE A 562 3.96 21.80 11.21
C PHE A 562 2.59 21.73 11.88
N ALA A 563 2.13 22.86 12.41
CA ALA A 563 0.75 23.06 12.83
C ALA A 563 0.17 24.35 12.22
N PRO A 564 -1.13 24.35 11.86
CA PRO A 564 -1.80 25.55 11.39
C PRO A 564 -1.85 26.62 12.50
N ALA A 565 -1.54 27.85 12.13
CA ALA A 565 -1.60 29.04 12.96
C ALA A 565 -2.14 30.23 12.13
N PRO A 566 -3.37 30.13 11.61
CA PRO A 566 -3.95 31.19 10.79
C PRO A 566 -4.06 32.50 11.57
N TYR A 567 -3.85 33.62 10.88
CA TYR A 567 -4.02 34.96 11.46
C TYR A 567 -4.92 35.81 10.57
N LYS A 568 -5.69 36.71 11.20
CA LYS A 568 -6.62 37.58 10.49
C LYS A 568 -5.93 38.88 10.08
N VAL A 569 -6.11 39.28 8.82
CA VAL A 569 -5.66 40.59 8.30
C VAL A 569 -6.78 41.29 7.58
N LYS A 570 -6.86 42.61 7.73
CA LYS A 570 -7.76 43.44 6.93
C LYS A 570 -7.12 43.67 5.57
N LYS A 571 -7.76 43.20 4.49
CA LYS A 571 -7.34 43.44 3.10
C LYS A 571 -8.43 44.23 2.37
N LEU A 572 -8.01 45.21 1.59
CA LEU A 572 -8.87 45.89 0.61
C LEU A 572 -9.09 44.93 -0.56
N VAL A 573 -10.28 44.32 -0.63
CA VAL A 573 -10.69 43.44 -1.72
C VAL A 573 -11.70 44.16 -2.61
N ASP A 574 -11.71 43.86 -3.90
CA ASP A 574 -12.71 44.44 -4.80
C ASP A 574 -14.11 43.95 -4.36
N LYS A 575 -15.06 44.86 -4.26
CA LYS A 575 -16.44 44.59 -3.86
C LYS A 575 -17.13 43.87 -5.02
N ILE A 576 -17.42 42.59 -4.85
CA ILE A 576 -18.02 41.74 -5.88
C ILE A 576 -19.54 41.79 -5.76
N ASP A 577 -20.22 41.98 -6.90
CA ASP A 577 -21.68 41.92 -6.98
C ASP A 577 -22.16 40.46 -6.77
N PRO A 578 -23.08 40.20 -5.82
CA PRO A 578 -23.49 38.84 -5.43
C PRO A 578 -24.08 38.01 -6.57
N ASP A 579 -24.75 38.65 -7.53
CA ASP A 579 -25.47 37.96 -8.61
C ASP A 579 -24.57 37.76 -9.83
N THR A 580 -23.68 38.71 -10.11
CA THR A 580 -22.85 38.66 -11.34
C THR A 580 -21.44 38.14 -11.13
N ARG A 581 -20.99 38.00 -9.87
CA ARG A 581 -19.61 37.65 -9.48
C ARG A 581 -18.52 38.54 -10.10
N LYS A 582 -18.87 39.73 -10.58
CA LYS A 582 -17.93 40.71 -11.15
C LYS A 582 -17.66 41.84 -10.17
N PRO A 583 -16.46 42.46 -10.21
CA PRO A 583 -16.15 43.64 -9.40
C PRO A 583 -17.13 44.79 -9.71
N ILE A 584 -17.74 45.36 -8.68
CA ILE A 584 -18.56 46.57 -8.79
C ILE A 584 -17.64 47.72 -9.17
N LEU A 585 -17.94 48.37 -10.30
CA LEU A 585 -17.22 49.54 -10.77
C LEU A 585 -17.90 50.81 -10.27
N ASP A 586 -17.12 51.81 -9.87
CA ASP A 586 -17.60 53.14 -9.54
C ASP A 586 -17.97 53.94 -10.80
N SER A 587 -18.49 55.17 -10.61
CA SER A 587 -18.88 56.07 -11.70
C SER A 587 -17.71 56.50 -12.60
N GLU A 588 -16.46 56.19 -12.24
CA GLU A 588 -15.25 56.48 -13.00
C GLU A 588 -14.66 55.21 -13.66
N GLY A 589 -15.33 54.06 -13.52
CA GLY A 589 -14.90 52.78 -14.10
C GLY A 589 -13.80 52.07 -13.32
N LYS A 590 -13.53 52.43 -12.05
CA LYS A 590 -12.58 51.73 -11.17
C LYS A 590 -13.30 50.79 -10.20
N THR A 591 -12.64 49.71 -9.80
CA THR A 591 -13.20 48.73 -8.87
C THR A 591 -13.38 49.34 -7.47
N VAL A 592 -14.61 49.29 -6.96
CA VAL A 592 -14.93 49.71 -5.58
C VAL A 592 -14.27 48.71 -4.64
N LYS A 593 -13.41 49.16 -3.73
CA LYS A 593 -12.72 48.28 -2.76
C LYS A 593 -13.43 48.33 -1.39
N GLU A 594 -13.63 47.16 -0.78
CA GLU A 594 -14.11 47.02 0.59
C GLU A 594 -13.00 46.46 1.49
N GLU A 595 -12.92 46.94 2.74
CA GLU A 595 -12.06 46.32 3.75
C GLU A 595 -12.73 45.05 4.26
N LYS A 596 -12.19 43.89 3.88
CA LYS A 596 -12.64 42.59 4.38
C LYS A 596 -11.58 41.97 5.28
N GLU A 597 -12.01 41.45 6.43
CA GLU A 597 -11.15 40.66 7.30
C GLU A 597 -10.95 39.28 6.66
N VAL A 598 -9.76 39.03 6.14
CA VAL A 598 -9.39 37.78 5.49
C VAL A 598 -8.49 36.98 6.43
N THR A 599 -8.86 35.73 6.68
CA THR A 599 -8.02 34.78 7.41
C THR A 599 -6.92 34.30 6.47
N VAL A 600 -5.66 34.60 6.78
CA VAL A 600 -4.51 34.13 6.02
C VAL A 600 -4.03 32.81 6.61
N PRO A 601 -3.97 31.72 5.82
CA PRO A 601 -3.40 30.46 6.27
C PRO A 601 -1.90 30.66 6.53
N ALA A 602 -1.46 30.25 7.72
CA ALA A 602 -0.06 30.27 8.11
C ALA A 602 0.25 29.05 8.97
N PHE A 603 1.51 28.65 8.99
CA PHE A 603 1.97 27.49 9.74
C PHE A 603 3.05 27.89 10.73
N LYS A 604 3.11 27.18 11.85
CA LYS A 604 4.17 27.29 12.86
C LYS A 604 4.75 25.91 13.13
N VAL A 605 6.00 25.88 13.58
CA VAL A 605 6.63 24.64 14.05
C VAL A 605 6.19 24.35 15.48
N VAL A 606 5.69 23.15 15.73
CA VAL A 606 5.33 22.63 17.06
C VAL A 606 6.14 21.37 17.39
N THR A 607 6.05 20.92 18.64
CA THR A 607 6.77 19.75 19.13
C THR A 607 5.80 18.67 19.57
N VAL A 608 6.01 17.44 19.10
CA VAL A 608 5.31 16.22 19.50
C VAL A 608 6.32 15.21 20.05
N PHE A 609 5.84 14.19 20.74
CA PHE A 609 6.69 13.17 21.38
C PHE A 609 6.20 11.78 20.97
N ASP A 610 7.14 10.87 20.75
CA ASP A 610 6.86 9.48 20.44
C ASP A 610 6.45 8.70 21.71
N ILE A 611 5.68 7.62 21.55
CA ILE A 611 5.29 6.73 22.65
C ILE A 611 6.49 6.19 23.44
N SER A 612 7.61 5.86 22.78
CA SER A 612 8.85 5.38 23.42
C SER A 612 9.45 6.40 24.41
N GLN A 613 9.17 7.68 24.19
CA GLN A 613 9.60 8.81 25.02
C GLN A 613 8.64 9.08 26.19
N THR A 614 7.61 8.26 26.38
CA THR A 614 6.62 8.41 27.44
C THR A 614 6.63 7.25 28.43
N GLU A 615 6.15 7.50 29.64
CA GLU A 615 5.90 6.54 30.71
C GLU A 615 4.49 6.72 31.26
N GLY A 616 3.86 5.64 31.76
CA GLY A 616 2.47 5.66 32.24
C GLY A 616 1.76 4.36 31.96
N LYS A 617 0.42 4.39 31.91
CA LYS A 617 -0.44 3.22 31.68
C LYS A 617 0.01 2.43 30.44
N GLU A 618 0.11 1.10 30.56
CA GLU A 618 0.44 0.24 29.43
C GLU A 618 -0.49 0.53 28.25
N PHE A 619 0.13 0.75 27.09
CA PHE A 619 -0.58 1.01 25.86
C PHE A 619 -0.86 -0.36 25.21
N PRO A 620 -2.08 -0.65 24.75
CA PRO A 620 -2.36 -1.89 24.03
C PRO A 620 -1.36 -2.07 22.90
N ASP A 621 -0.91 -3.31 22.68
CA ASP A 621 0.12 -3.59 21.69
C ASP A 621 -0.25 -2.97 20.33
N LEU A 622 0.70 -2.24 19.74
CA LEU A 622 0.55 -1.55 18.45
C LEU A 622 0.62 -2.53 17.27
N SER A 623 0.91 -3.79 17.54
CA SER A 623 0.69 -4.86 16.57
C SER A 623 -0.82 -4.98 16.35
N VAL A 624 -1.30 -4.46 15.22
CA VAL A 624 -2.61 -4.83 14.70
C VAL A 624 -2.57 -6.35 14.59
N LYS A 625 -3.33 -7.04 15.46
CA LYS A 625 -3.45 -8.50 15.38
C LYS A 625 -3.75 -8.82 13.91
N PRO A 626 -3.07 -9.79 13.29
CA PRO A 626 -3.34 -10.14 11.90
C PRO A 626 -4.84 -10.41 11.75
N LEU A 627 -5.55 -9.54 11.01
CA LEU A 627 -7.02 -9.61 10.89
C LEU A 627 -7.50 -10.96 10.34
N LEU A 628 -6.61 -11.68 9.65
CA LEU A 628 -6.91 -12.95 8.99
C LEU A 628 -6.52 -14.19 9.81
N ALA A 629 -6.25 -14.04 11.11
CA ALA A 629 -6.03 -15.20 11.97
C ALA A 629 -7.33 -15.99 12.27
N ASP A 630 -8.50 -15.43 11.95
CA ASP A 630 -9.82 -16.04 12.16
C ASP A 630 -10.72 -15.87 10.93
N VAL A 631 -11.31 -16.97 10.43
CA VAL A 631 -12.04 -17.03 9.15
C VAL A 631 -13.27 -16.10 9.16
N GLU A 632 -13.87 -15.86 10.33
CA GLU A 632 -15.06 -15.01 10.46
C GLU A 632 -14.79 -13.52 10.16
N GLN A 633 -13.55 -13.05 10.34
CA GLN A 633 -13.16 -11.66 10.10
C GLN A 633 -12.86 -11.39 8.62
N TYR A 634 -12.47 -12.42 7.85
CA TYR A 634 -12.22 -12.30 6.42
C TYR A 634 -13.46 -11.86 5.65
N GLU A 635 -14.61 -12.50 5.90
CA GLU A 635 -15.85 -12.19 5.17
C GLU A 635 -16.30 -10.75 5.38
N ASP A 636 -16.29 -10.26 6.62
CA ASP A 636 -16.67 -8.88 6.93
C ASP A 636 -15.67 -7.88 6.37
N PHE A 637 -14.38 -8.21 6.41
CA PHE A 637 -13.33 -7.35 5.86
C PHE A 637 -13.43 -7.26 4.34
N PHE A 638 -13.66 -8.39 3.66
CA PHE A 638 -13.84 -8.41 2.21
C PHE A 638 -15.13 -7.70 1.80
N ALA A 639 -16.22 -7.87 2.56
CA ALA A 639 -17.46 -7.11 2.35
C ALA A 639 -17.26 -5.59 2.56
N ALA A 640 -16.39 -5.18 3.50
CA ALA A 640 -15.99 -3.79 3.65
C ALA A 640 -15.20 -3.27 2.45
N LEU A 641 -14.29 -4.08 1.87
CA LEU A 641 -13.59 -3.76 0.63
C LEU A 641 -14.55 -3.61 -0.56
N GLU A 642 -15.53 -4.50 -0.70
CA GLU A 642 -16.55 -4.41 -1.73
C GLU A 642 -17.36 -3.11 -1.62
N LYS A 643 -17.71 -2.70 -0.39
CA LYS A 643 -18.41 -1.42 -0.14
C LYS A 643 -17.54 -0.20 -0.40
N ALA A 644 -16.23 -0.26 -0.10
CA ALA A 644 -15.28 0.82 -0.36
C ALA A 644 -14.86 0.91 -1.85
N SER A 645 -15.05 -0.15 -2.61
CA SER A 645 -14.72 -0.19 -4.04
C SER A 645 -15.66 0.71 -4.85
N PRO A 646 -15.13 1.55 -5.77
CA PRO A 646 -15.96 2.36 -6.65
C PRO A 646 -16.67 1.54 -7.74
N VAL A 647 -16.25 0.28 -7.94
CA VAL A 647 -16.76 -0.63 -8.98
C VAL A 647 -16.99 -2.04 -8.40
N PRO A 648 -17.88 -2.85 -9.01
CA PRO A 648 -18.11 -4.22 -8.54
C PRO A 648 -16.85 -5.07 -8.60
N ILE A 649 -16.66 -5.92 -7.58
CA ILE A 649 -15.60 -6.93 -7.50
C ILE A 649 -16.22 -8.29 -7.83
N ALA A 650 -15.54 -9.10 -8.66
CA ALA A 650 -15.98 -10.46 -8.97
C ALA A 650 -14.78 -11.42 -9.02
N PHE A 651 -15.01 -12.66 -8.60
CA PHE A 651 -14.06 -13.76 -8.80
C PHE A 651 -14.29 -14.43 -10.15
N GLU A 652 -13.23 -14.71 -10.89
CA GLU A 652 -13.28 -15.43 -12.16
C GLU A 652 -11.98 -16.21 -12.45
N GLN A 653 -12.03 -17.10 -13.44
CA GLN A 653 -10.85 -17.83 -13.91
C GLN A 653 -9.96 -16.93 -14.77
N ILE A 654 -8.79 -16.55 -14.24
CA ILE A 654 -7.79 -15.71 -14.92
C ILE A 654 -6.60 -16.56 -15.36
N THR A 655 -6.32 -16.59 -16.67
CA THR A 655 -5.31 -17.49 -17.29
C THR A 655 -4.02 -16.80 -17.72
N ASN A 656 -3.91 -15.48 -17.58
CA ASN A 656 -2.77 -14.68 -18.05
C ASN A 656 -1.64 -14.50 -17.01
N GLY A 657 -1.63 -15.29 -15.94
CA GLY A 657 -0.65 -15.23 -14.86
C GLY A 657 -0.88 -14.11 -13.82
N ALA A 658 -1.85 -13.21 -14.03
CA ALA A 658 -2.21 -12.19 -13.04
C ALA A 658 -3.16 -12.74 -11.96
N ASN A 659 -3.08 -12.19 -10.75
CA ASN A 659 -4.00 -12.51 -9.65
C ASN A 659 -5.30 -11.70 -9.72
N GLY A 660 -5.33 -10.61 -10.49
CA GLY A 660 -6.51 -9.77 -10.72
C GLY A 660 -6.23 -8.66 -11.73
N TYR A 661 -7.29 -7.93 -12.11
CA TYR A 661 -7.20 -6.73 -12.94
C TYR A 661 -8.45 -5.84 -12.81
N PHE A 662 -8.27 -4.54 -12.97
CA PHE A 662 -9.34 -3.58 -13.19
C PHE A 662 -9.68 -3.43 -14.70
N SER A 663 -10.92 -3.74 -15.08
CA SER A 663 -11.45 -3.54 -16.43
C SER A 663 -11.96 -2.12 -16.63
N LEU A 664 -11.22 -1.32 -17.42
CA LEU A 664 -11.65 0.02 -17.83
C LEU A 664 -12.90 0.03 -18.71
N THR A 665 -13.15 -1.06 -19.45
CA THR A 665 -14.28 -1.18 -20.37
C THR A 665 -15.55 -1.57 -19.62
N ASP A 666 -15.46 -2.59 -18.75
CA ASP A 666 -16.63 -3.10 -18.03
C ASP A 666 -16.87 -2.38 -16.70
N LYS A 667 -15.93 -1.52 -16.28
CA LYS A 667 -15.94 -0.80 -15.00
C LYS A 667 -16.17 -1.78 -13.84
N ARG A 668 -15.30 -2.79 -13.74
CA ARG A 668 -15.32 -3.83 -12.71
C ARG A 668 -13.91 -4.30 -12.37
N ILE A 669 -13.75 -4.87 -11.18
CA ILE A 669 -12.53 -5.55 -10.74
C ILE A 669 -12.75 -7.06 -10.84
N ALA A 670 -11.80 -7.75 -11.45
CA ALA A 670 -11.75 -9.20 -11.54
C ALA A 670 -10.60 -9.74 -10.68
N ILE A 671 -10.88 -10.73 -9.84
CA ILE A 671 -9.89 -11.41 -8.99
C ILE A 671 -9.87 -12.90 -9.37
N LYS A 672 -8.69 -13.50 -9.39
CA LYS A 672 -8.51 -14.91 -9.76
C LYS A 672 -9.17 -15.82 -8.73
N GLU A 673 -9.99 -16.76 -9.19
CA GLU A 673 -10.54 -17.83 -8.34
C GLU A 673 -9.44 -18.76 -7.79
N GLY A 674 -9.61 -19.18 -6.53
CA GLY A 674 -8.73 -20.16 -5.88
C GLY A 674 -7.41 -19.60 -5.31
N VAL A 675 -7.22 -18.28 -5.29
CA VAL A 675 -6.12 -17.66 -4.54
C VAL A 675 -6.42 -17.66 -3.03
N SER A 676 -5.39 -17.54 -2.19
CA SER A 676 -5.59 -17.44 -0.74
C SER A 676 -6.35 -16.16 -0.36
N GLU A 677 -7.05 -16.18 0.78
CA GLU A 677 -7.80 -15.04 1.32
C GLU A 677 -6.95 -13.76 1.41
N LEU A 678 -5.72 -13.89 1.94
CA LEU A 678 -4.76 -12.78 2.01
C LEU A 678 -4.38 -12.26 0.62
N GLN A 679 -4.15 -13.15 -0.35
CA GLN A 679 -3.81 -12.75 -1.71
C GLN A 679 -5.00 -12.05 -2.40
N ALA A 680 -6.22 -12.55 -2.19
CA ALA A 680 -7.44 -11.92 -2.70
C ALA A 680 -7.59 -10.50 -2.15
N VAL A 681 -7.35 -10.29 -0.85
CA VAL A 681 -7.40 -8.97 -0.22
C VAL A 681 -6.32 -8.03 -0.77
N LYS A 682 -5.06 -8.49 -0.85
CA LYS A 682 -3.95 -7.71 -1.43
C LYS A 682 -4.29 -7.24 -2.84
N THR A 683 -4.76 -8.18 -3.67
CA THR A 683 -5.15 -7.91 -5.06
C THR A 683 -6.36 -6.97 -5.13
N ALA A 684 -7.40 -7.19 -4.32
CA ALA A 684 -8.57 -6.32 -4.29
C ALA A 684 -8.19 -4.86 -4.01
N ILE A 685 -7.37 -4.62 -2.97
CA ILE A 685 -6.93 -3.27 -2.60
C ILE A 685 -6.11 -2.63 -3.74
N HIS A 686 -5.22 -3.39 -4.37
CA HIS A 686 -4.43 -2.91 -5.51
C HIS A 686 -5.32 -2.50 -6.69
N GLU A 687 -6.30 -3.33 -7.06
CA GLU A 687 -7.20 -3.02 -8.17
C GLU A 687 -8.20 -1.90 -7.82
N ILE A 688 -8.64 -1.77 -6.56
CA ILE A 688 -9.43 -0.62 -6.09
C ILE A 688 -8.61 0.66 -6.22
N ALA A 689 -7.31 0.63 -5.91
CA ALA A 689 -6.44 1.78 -6.10
C ALA A 689 -6.33 2.18 -7.57
N HIS A 690 -6.22 1.20 -8.50
CA HIS A 690 -6.31 1.47 -9.94
C HIS A 690 -7.66 2.08 -10.34
N ALA A 691 -8.77 1.55 -9.81
CA ALA A 691 -10.10 2.06 -10.12
C ALA A 691 -10.34 3.48 -9.59
N LYS A 692 -9.83 3.84 -8.40
CA LYS A 692 -9.97 5.21 -7.85
C LYS A 692 -9.04 6.21 -8.54
N LEU A 693 -7.80 5.82 -8.86
CA LEU A 693 -6.78 6.76 -9.36
C LEU A 693 -6.70 6.86 -10.88
N HIS A 694 -6.92 5.75 -11.57
CA HIS A 694 -6.54 5.58 -12.98
C HIS A 694 -7.72 5.26 -13.88
N ASP A 695 -8.94 5.41 -13.37
CA ASP A 695 -10.12 5.33 -14.20
C ASP A 695 -10.18 6.50 -15.19
N VAL A 696 -10.52 6.20 -16.43
CA VAL A 696 -10.71 7.21 -17.47
C VAL A 696 -11.96 6.97 -18.28
N ASP A 697 -12.51 8.03 -18.85
CA ASP A 697 -13.58 7.92 -19.84
C ASP A 697 -12.98 7.56 -21.21
N LEU A 698 -13.21 6.32 -21.63
CA LEU A 698 -12.76 5.81 -22.94
C LEU A 698 -13.47 6.51 -24.11
N ASN A 699 -14.59 7.21 -23.87
CA ASN A 699 -15.33 7.95 -24.89
C ASN A 699 -14.84 9.40 -25.06
N ALA A 700 -14.02 9.91 -24.14
CA ALA A 700 -13.45 11.26 -24.24
C ALA A 700 -12.36 11.32 -25.34
N PRO A 701 -12.15 12.47 -26.01
CA PRO A 701 -11.04 12.66 -26.95
C PRO A 701 -9.68 12.31 -26.33
N LEU A 702 -8.75 11.74 -27.09
CA LEU A 702 -7.43 11.30 -26.58
C LEU A 702 -6.66 12.43 -25.87
N GLU A 703 -6.80 13.68 -26.32
CA GLU A 703 -6.16 14.84 -25.69
C GLU A 703 -6.73 15.18 -24.30
N GLU A 704 -7.97 14.76 -24.01
CA GLU A 704 -8.66 14.97 -22.73
C GLU A 704 -8.48 13.79 -21.75
N GLN A 705 -8.02 12.64 -22.24
CA GLN A 705 -7.80 11.43 -21.42
C GLN A 705 -6.56 11.52 -20.51
N ASN A 706 -5.68 12.52 -20.72
CA ASN A 706 -4.47 12.89 -19.96
C ASN A 706 -3.94 11.80 -18.98
N ARG A 707 -3.59 10.63 -19.52
CA ARG A 707 -3.21 9.45 -18.72
C ARG A 707 -1.79 9.58 -18.20
N VAL A 708 -1.63 9.33 -16.90
CA VAL A 708 -0.31 9.14 -16.30
C VAL A 708 0.36 7.91 -16.91
N ASP A 709 1.68 7.96 -17.09
CA ASP A 709 2.45 6.85 -17.63
C ASP A 709 2.27 5.57 -16.80
N ARG A 710 2.35 4.41 -17.45
CA ARG A 710 2.06 3.11 -16.81
C ARG A 710 2.88 2.88 -15.54
N ARG A 711 4.18 3.23 -15.53
CA ARG A 711 5.05 2.97 -14.37
C ARG A 711 4.60 3.75 -13.16
N SER A 712 4.24 5.02 -13.32
CA SER A 712 3.67 5.83 -12.23
C SER A 712 2.34 5.28 -11.72
N ARG A 713 1.51 4.72 -12.60
CA ARG A 713 0.23 4.12 -12.19
C ARG A 713 0.44 2.90 -11.29
N GLU A 714 1.33 1.99 -11.68
CA GLU A 714 1.68 0.82 -10.87
C GLU A 714 2.32 1.23 -9.54
N VAL A 715 3.28 2.17 -9.54
CA VAL A 715 3.90 2.68 -8.29
C VAL A 715 2.82 3.22 -7.35
N GLN A 716 1.89 4.03 -7.86
CA GLN A 716 0.85 4.61 -7.03
C GLN A 716 -0.11 3.54 -6.47
N ALA A 717 -0.58 2.62 -7.30
CA ALA A 717 -1.49 1.56 -6.89
C ALA A 717 -0.84 0.60 -5.88
N GLU A 718 0.41 0.18 -6.14
CA GLU A 718 1.17 -0.70 -5.26
C GLU A 718 1.51 -0.02 -3.92
N SER A 719 1.88 1.26 -3.94
CA SER A 719 2.14 2.03 -2.71
C SER A 719 0.89 2.23 -1.86
N VAL A 720 -0.27 2.48 -2.48
CA VAL A 720 -1.56 2.53 -1.78
C VAL A 720 -1.89 1.17 -1.19
N ALA A 721 -1.78 0.09 -1.97
CA ALA A 721 -2.06 -1.26 -1.52
C ALA A 721 -1.19 -1.68 -0.33
N TYR A 722 0.12 -1.43 -0.41
CA TYR A 722 1.05 -1.68 0.69
C TYR A 722 0.66 -0.89 1.95
N THR A 723 0.37 0.41 1.80
CA THR A 723 0.04 1.29 2.94
C THR A 723 -1.23 0.83 3.66
N VAL A 724 -2.27 0.48 2.90
CA VAL A 724 -3.54 -0.03 3.44
C VAL A 724 -3.35 -1.41 4.08
N CYS A 725 -2.66 -2.34 3.41
CA CYS A 725 -2.37 -3.68 3.96
C CYS A 725 -1.57 -3.59 5.28
N GLN A 726 -0.54 -2.74 5.30
CA GLN A 726 0.29 -2.52 6.49
C GLN A 726 -0.50 -1.89 7.64
N HIS A 727 -1.46 -1.01 7.34
CA HIS A 727 -2.33 -0.41 8.35
C HIS A 727 -3.18 -1.46 9.06
N PHE A 728 -3.71 -2.41 8.29
CA PHE A 728 -4.56 -3.49 8.77
C PHE A 728 -3.79 -4.73 9.29
N GLY A 729 -2.46 -4.64 9.41
CA GLY A 729 -1.63 -5.74 9.93
C GLY A 729 -1.57 -6.97 9.03
N LEU A 730 -1.86 -6.81 7.74
CA LEU A 730 -1.73 -7.87 6.74
C LEU A 730 -0.26 -8.07 6.38
N ASP A 731 0.15 -9.31 6.09
CA ASP A 731 1.54 -9.60 5.73
C ASP A 731 1.93 -8.90 4.42
N THR A 732 2.92 -8.00 4.48
CA THR A 732 3.44 -7.22 3.35
C THR A 732 4.86 -7.61 2.93
N SER A 733 5.35 -8.78 3.38
CA SER A 733 6.70 -9.26 3.09
C SER A 733 7.00 -9.37 1.60
N ASP A 734 6.03 -9.85 0.80
CA ASP A 734 6.15 -10.02 -0.66
C ASP A 734 6.26 -8.71 -1.47
N TYR A 735 5.90 -7.54 -0.88
CA TYR A 735 5.99 -6.27 -1.60
C TYR A 735 7.44 -5.78 -1.70
N SER A 736 7.86 -5.46 -2.92
CA SER A 736 9.20 -4.95 -3.24
C SER A 736 9.13 -3.69 -4.10
N PHE A 737 9.77 -2.62 -3.62
CA PHE A 737 9.80 -1.31 -4.28
C PHE A 737 11.15 -1.01 -4.95
N GLY A 738 11.94 -2.04 -5.30
CA GLY A 738 13.28 -1.86 -5.89
C GLY A 738 13.31 -1.04 -7.18
N TYR A 739 12.21 -1.02 -7.93
CA TYR A 739 12.08 -0.25 -9.17
C TYR A 739 11.75 1.24 -8.94
N VAL A 740 11.43 1.67 -7.72
CA VAL A 740 11.03 3.06 -7.40
C VAL A 740 12.19 4.04 -7.59
N ALA A 741 13.43 3.64 -7.28
CA ALA A 741 14.60 4.47 -7.52
C ALA A 741 14.75 4.81 -9.02
N GLY A 742 14.60 3.81 -9.90
CA GLY A 742 14.59 3.98 -11.34
C GLY A 742 13.37 4.78 -11.86
N TRP A 743 12.19 4.63 -11.24
CA TRP A 743 11.01 5.42 -11.58
C TRP A 743 11.14 6.90 -11.21
N SER A 744 11.81 7.19 -10.09
CA SER A 744 12.01 8.57 -9.62
C SER A 744 13.09 9.33 -10.39
N SER A 745 14.01 8.61 -11.04
CA SER A 745 15.10 9.18 -11.83
C SER A 745 14.59 10.03 -13.01
N GLY A 746 15.02 11.30 -13.05
CA GLY A 746 14.64 12.24 -14.10
C GLY A 746 13.27 12.92 -13.92
N LYS A 747 12.54 12.65 -12.84
CA LYS A 747 11.30 13.36 -12.49
C LYS A 747 11.59 14.62 -11.67
N GLU A 748 10.80 15.67 -11.91
CA GLU A 748 10.88 16.90 -11.14
C GLU A 748 10.32 16.70 -9.73
N MET A 749 10.88 17.42 -8.75
CA MET A 749 10.47 17.33 -7.34
C MET A 749 8.96 17.60 -7.14
N THR A 750 8.38 18.49 -7.94
CA THR A 750 6.94 18.79 -7.88
C THR A 750 6.08 17.62 -8.33
N GLU A 751 6.53 16.83 -9.31
CA GLU A 751 5.82 15.65 -9.80
C GLU A 751 5.88 14.51 -8.78
N LEU A 752 7.06 14.25 -8.24
CA LEU A 752 7.28 13.25 -7.19
C LEU A 752 6.43 13.54 -5.95
N LYS A 753 6.43 14.80 -5.50
CA LYS A 753 5.61 15.23 -4.37
C LYS A 753 4.12 15.08 -4.66
N ALA A 754 3.64 15.47 -5.85
CA ALA A 754 2.25 15.30 -6.23
C ALA A 754 1.84 13.82 -6.20
N SER A 755 2.70 12.92 -6.68
CA SER A 755 2.45 11.46 -6.60
C SER A 755 2.34 10.96 -5.16
N LEU A 756 3.20 11.44 -4.25
CA LEU A 756 3.11 11.07 -2.83
C LEU A 756 1.86 11.64 -2.15
N GLU A 757 1.42 12.84 -2.53
CA GLU A 757 0.16 13.44 -2.04
C GLU A 757 -1.05 12.62 -2.51
N THR A 758 -1.05 12.16 -3.77
CA THR A 758 -2.06 11.26 -4.33
C THR A 758 -2.10 9.93 -3.58
N ILE A 759 -0.94 9.30 -3.34
CA ILE A 759 -0.86 8.04 -2.58
C ILE A 759 -1.40 8.23 -1.16
N GLN A 760 -0.96 9.28 -0.45
CA GLN A 760 -1.38 9.53 0.93
C GLN A 760 -2.88 9.82 1.03
N ALA A 761 -3.43 10.63 0.13
CA ALA A 761 -4.85 10.97 0.14
C ALA A 761 -5.72 9.73 -0.12
N THR A 762 -5.35 8.91 -1.10
CA THR A 762 -6.09 7.71 -1.49
C THR A 762 -5.99 6.61 -0.43
N ALA A 763 -4.79 6.39 0.13
CA ALA A 763 -4.62 5.44 1.22
C ALA A 763 -5.42 5.86 2.46
N LYS A 764 -5.41 7.16 2.80
CA LYS A 764 -6.24 7.69 3.90
C LYS A 764 -7.72 7.42 3.65
N GLU A 765 -8.22 7.77 2.47
CA GLU A 765 -9.63 7.58 2.10
C GLU A 765 -10.02 6.09 2.21
N LEU A 766 -9.25 5.19 1.61
CA LEU A 766 -9.50 3.75 1.68
C LEU A 766 -9.45 3.21 3.10
N ILE A 767 -8.46 3.59 3.91
CA ILE A 767 -8.39 3.17 5.31
C ILE A 767 -9.65 3.60 6.06
N THR A 768 -10.05 4.87 5.93
CA THR A 768 -11.24 5.40 6.63
C THR A 768 -12.53 4.73 6.15
N GLU A 769 -12.70 4.50 4.85
CA GLU A 769 -13.88 3.82 4.29
C GLU A 769 -13.96 2.36 4.75
N ILE A 770 -12.85 1.62 4.67
CA ILE A 770 -12.79 0.21 5.08
C ILE A 770 -13.04 0.10 6.59
N GLU A 771 -12.38 0.90 7.43
CA GLU A 771 -12.60 0.91 8.89
C GLU A 771 -14.07 1.20 9.24
N GLY A 772 -14.67 2.19 8.59
CA GLY A 772 -16.08 2.55 8.80
C GLY A 772 -17.02 1.40 8.46
N HIS A 773 -16.90 0.85 7.26
CA HIS A 773 -17.75 -0.27 6.82
C HIS A 773 -17.51 -1.56 7.61
N PHE A 774 -16.26 -1.85 7.96
CA PHE A 774 -15.92 -3.02 8.76
C PHE A 774 -16.51 -2.92 10.17
N THR A 775 -16.42 -1.74 10.80
CA THR A 775 -17.02 -1.50 12.12
C THR A 775 -18.54 -1.61 12.09
N GLU A 776 -19.19 -1.05 11.05
CA GLU A 776 -20.64 -1.16 10.86
C GLU A 776 -21.08 -2.63 10.70
N LEU A 777 -20.36 -3.42 9.90
CA LEU A 777 -20.66 -4.84 9.68
C LEU A 777 -20.51 -5.65 10.99
N GLN A 778 -19.45 -5.41 11.75
CA GLN A 778 -19.24 -6.06 13.04
C GLN A 778 -20.35 -5.72 14.04
N GLN A 779 -20.76 -4.46 14.12
CA GLN A 779 -21.89 -4.03 14.98
C GLN A 779 -23.21 -4.65 14.54
N GLN A 780 -23.47 -4.76 13.24
CA GLN A 780 -24.67 -5.41 12.70
C GLN A 780 -24.70 -6.89 13.05
N ARG A 781 -23.59 -7.61 12.82
CA ARG A 781 -23.47 -9.04 13.16
C ARG A 781 -23.64 -9.28 14.65
N GLN A 782 -23.02 -8.45 15.49
CA GLN A 782 -23.19 -8.53 16.95
C GLN A 782 -24.64 -8.25 17.36
N ALA A 783 -25.30 -7.25 16.77
CA ALA A 783 -26.70 -6.96 17.04
C ALA A 783 -27.63 -8.11 16.59
N GLU A 784 -27.37 -8.72 15.43
CA GLU A 784 -28.09 -9.89 14.92
C GLU A 784 -27.91 -11.10 15.84
N GLN A 785 -26.69 -11.38 16.27
CA GLN A 785 -26.38 -12.44 17.24
C GLN A 785 -27.06 -12.19 18.59
N GLU A 786 -27.04 -10.95 19.10
CA GLU A 786 -27.76 -10.59 20.33
C GLU A 786 -29.27 -10.73 20.18
N GLN A 787 -29.84 -10.36 19.02
CA GLN A 787 -31.26 -10.54 18.74
C GLN A 787 -31.63 -12.02 18.65
N GLU A 788 -30.81 -12.84 17.99
CA GLU A 788 -31.02 -14.29 17.90
C GLU A 788 -30.91 -14.95 19.28
N ALA A 789 -29.93 -14.57 20.08
CA ALA A 789 -29.76 -15.04 21.46
C ALA A 789 -30.97 -14.66 22.33
N LYS A 790 -31.44 -13.41 22.25
CA LYS A 790 -32.66 -12.94 22.93
C LYS A 790 -33.91 -13.68 22.45
N ALA A 791 -34.02 -13.98 21.15
CA ALA A 791 -35.13 -14.74 20.61
C ALA A 791 -35.13 -16.19 21.11
N LYS A 792 -33.97 -16.86 21.11
CA LYS A 792 -33.79 -18.22 21.67
C LYS A 792 -34.09 -18.26 23.16
N GLU A 793 -33.63 -17.27 23.92
CA GLU A 793 -33.93 -17.15 25.34
C GLU A 793 -35.42 -16.90 25.61
N THR A 794 -36.06 -16.03 24.82
CA THR A 794 -37.51 -15.79 24.92
C THR A 794 -38.29 -17.06 24.62
N LEU A 795 -37.87 -17.84 23.62
CA LEU A 795 -38.49 -19.11 23.28
C LEU A 795 -38.28 -20.17 24.37
N LEU A 796 -37.11 -20.20 25.01
CA LEU A 796 -36.84 -21.06 26.16
C LEU A 796 -37.75 -20.72 27.33
N LEU A 797 -37.86 -19.44 27.71
CA LEU A 797 -38.51 -19.04 28.95
C LEU A 797 -40.04 -18.88 28.84
N ASN A 798 -40.54 -18.52 27.65
CA ASN A 798 -41.96 -18.25 27.38
C ASN A 798 -42.56 -19.18 26.32
N GLY A 799 -41.82 -20.21 25.91
CA GLY A 799 -42.28 -21.22 24.96
C GLY A 799 -43.49 -22.00 25.46
N LYS A 800 -44.20 -22.67 24.54
CA LYS A 800 -45.29 -23.60 24.89
C LYS A 800 -44.79 -25.02 25.16
N GLU A 801 -43.56 -25.32 24.77
CA GLU A 801 -42.96 -26.65 24.83
C GLU A 801 -41.96 -26.72 25.97
N ASP A 802 -41.92 -27.85 26.67
CA ASP A 802 -40.93 -28.09 27.72
C ASP A 802 -39.52 -28.08 27.08
N SER A 803 -38.62 -27.28 27.64
CA SER A 803 -37.27 -27.06 27.11
C SER A 803 -36.26 -26.79 28.21
N TYR A 804 -34.98 -26.91 27.90
CA TYR A 804 -33.89 -26.52 28.79
C TYR A 804 -32.86 -25.67 28.06
N GLY A 805 -32.20 -24.80 28.83
CA GLY A 805 -31.12 -23.95 28.37
C GLY A 805 -29.89 -24.08 29.25
N ILE A 806 -28.72 -23.93 28.65
CA ILE A 806 -27.44 -23.91 29.35
C ILE A 806 -26.86 -22.52 29.26
N TYR A 807 -26.51 -21.97 30.41
CA TYR A 807 -25.89 -20.67 30.58
C TYR A 807 -24.49 -20.87 31.15
N GLN A 808 -23.51 -20.23 30.53
CA GLN A 808 -22.11 -20.26 30.97
C GLN A 808 -21.63 -18.84 31.23
N LEU A 809 -20.67 -18.68 32.14
CA LEU A 809 -20.08 -17.37 32.40
C LEU A 809 -19.41 -16.83 31.14
N ALA A 810 -19.74 -15.59 30.78
CA ALA A 810 -19.16 -14.88 29.65
C ALA A 810 -17.63 -14.85 29.78
N ARG A 811 -16.89 -15.05 28.69
CA ARG A 811 -15.41 -15.06 28.76
C ARG A 811 -14.83 -13.64 28.85
N ARG A 812 -14.91 -13.00 30.02
CA ARG A 812 -14.43 -11.63 30.25
C ARG A 812 -13.60 -11.52 31.54
N ASP A 813 -12.75 -10.50 31.65
CA ASP A 813 -11.86 -10.31 32.81
C ASP A 813 -12.62 -10.19 34.12
N GLU A 814 -13.81 -9.56 34.10
CA GLU A 814 -14.65 -9.36 35.28
C GLU A 814 -15.24 -10.68 35.83
N THR A 815 -15.28 -11.73 35.01
CA THR A 815 -15.84 -13.04 35.37
C THR A 815 -14.80 -14.07 35.77
N MET A 816 -13.50 -13.77 35.60
CA MET A 816 -12.43 -14.76 35.80
C MET A 816 -12.44 -15.33 37.23
N ASP A 817 -12.62 -14.47 38.22
CA ASP A 817 -12.65 -14.83 39.64
C ASP A 817 -13.92 -15.61 40.03
N LEU A 818 -14.93 -15.68 39.15
CA LEU A 818 -16.19 -16.37 39.40
C LEU A 818 -16.22 -17.79 38.80
N ARG A 819 -15.27 -18.13 37.92
CA ARG A 819 -15.26 -19.41 37.21
C ARG A 819 -14.86 -20.55 38.13
N PHE A 820 -15.60 -21.65 38.05
CA PHE A 820 -15.40 -22.85 38.87
C PHE A 820 -15.53 -22.62 40.37
N GLU A 821 -16.08 -21.48 40.78
CA GLU A 821 -16.22 -21.14 42.19
C GLU A 821 -17.46 -21.87 42.76
N PRO A 822 -17.35 -22.72 43.80
CA PRO A 822 -18.50 -23.37 44.40
C PRO A 822 -19.48 -22.35 45.01
N PHE A 823 -20.78 -22.68 45.03
CA PHE A 823 -21.83 -21.71 45.39
C PHE A 823 -21.63 -21.12 46.80
N ASP A 824 -21.27 -21.97 47.78
CA ASP A 824 -21.00 -21.53 49.16
C ASP A 824 -19.86 -20.50 49.25
N ARG A 825 -18.83 -20.65 48.41
CA ARG A 825 -17.66 -19.76 48.42
C ARG A 825 -17.95 -18.48 47.66
N LEU A 826 -18.70 -18.54 46.55
CA LEU A 826 -19.25 -17.38 45.86
C LEU A 826 -20.00 -16.47 46.84
N GLN A 827 -20.91 -17.06 47.64
CA GLN A 827 -21.64 -16.34 48.69
C GLN A 827 -20.72 -15.79 49.80
N ALA A 828 -19.74 -16.58 50.26
CA ALA A 828 -18.81 -16.17 51.31
C ALA A 828 -17.92 -14.97 50.90
N THR A 829 -17.62 -14.85 49.60
CA THR A 829 -16.89 -13.71 49.02
C THR A 829 -17.76 -12.47 48.78
N GLY A 830 -19.07 -12.56 49.04
CA GLY A 830 -20.02 -11.46 48.85
C GLY A 830 -20.48 -11.29 47.40
N HIS A 831 -20.24 -12.28 46.54
CA HIS A 831 -20.73 -12.31 45.16
C HIS A 831 -22.06 -13.06 45.09
N THR A 832 -22.91 -12.66 44.14
CA THR A 832 -24.18 -13.33 43.82
C THR A 832 -24.17 -13.80 42.38
N VAL A 833 -25.06 -14.75 42.06
CA VAL A 833 -25.27 -15.17 40.68
C VAL A 833 -26.00 -14.06 39.93
N ASP A 834 -25.23 -13.22 39.24
CA ASP A 834 -25.72 -12.11 38.43
C ASP A 834 -25.96 -12.57 36.99
N ARG A 835 -27.21 -12.47 36.50
CA ARG A 835 -27.60 -12.89 35.16
C ARG A 835 -26.81 -12.18 34.07
N ALA A 836 -26.38 -10.93 34.28
CA ALA A 836 -25.60 -10.16 33.32
C ALA A 836 -24.22 -10.78 33.00
N ASN A 837 -23.72 -11.66 33.87
CA ASN A 837 -22.44 -12.34 33.68
C ASN A 837 -22.54 -13.63 32.87
N TYR A 838 -23.75 -14.07 32.49
CA TYR A 838 -23.97 -15.35 31.82
C TYR A 838 -24.45 -15.18 30.36
N GLU A 839 -23.98 -16.05 29.49
CA GLU A 839 -24.38 -16.16 28.09
C GLU A 839 -25.15 -17.47 27.87
N LEU A 840 -26.28 -17.41 27.15
CA LEU A 840 -27.04 -18.59 26.75
C LEU A 840 -26.30 -19.30 25.62
N VAL A 841 -25.71 -20.45 25.92
CA VAL A 841 -24.86 -21.18 24.96
C VAL A 841 -25.59 -22.32 24.25
N TYR A 842 -26.74 -22.77 24.78
CA TYR A 842 -27.50 -23.87 24.19
C TYR A 842 -28.95 -23.88 24.63
N THR A 843 -29.86 -24.31 23.74
CA THR A 843 -31.25 -24.61 24.06
C THR A 843 -31.70 -25.90 23.36
N ALA A 844 -32.52 -26.71 24.03
CA ALA A 844 -33.12 -27.91 23.43
C ALA A 844 -34.43 -28.33 24.12
N PRO A 845 -35.27 -29.15 23.45
CA PRO A 845 -36.47 -29.71 24.07
C PRO A 845 -36.15 -30.59 25.28
N LEU A 846 -37.00 -30.51 26.30
CA LEU A 846 -36.92 -31.31 27.52
C LEU A 846 -37.88 -32.50 27.41
N THR A 847 -37.35 -33.71 27.39
CA THR A 847 -38.15 -34.95 27.36
C THR A 847 -38.51 -35.42 28.76
N LYS A 848 -39.57 -36.23 28.91
CA LYS A 848 -40.11 -36.64 30.23
C LYS A 848 -39.16 -37.48 31.07
N ASP A 849 -38.15 -38.08 30.45
CA ASP A 849 -37.12 -38.91 31.06
C ASP A 849 -35.82 -38.14 31.38
N MET A 850 -35.69 -36.89 30.90
CA MET A 850 -34.52 -36.06 31.20
C MET A 850 -34.59 -35.49 32.62
N THR A 851 -33.51 -35.70 33.37
CA THR A 851 -33.26 -35.11 34.69
C THR A 851 -32.05 -34.19 34.62
N LEU A 852 -31.86 -33.33 35.62
CA LEU A 852 -30.64 -32.49 35.72
C LEU A 852 -29.35 -33.34 35.64
N GLY A 853 -29.34 -34.52 36.26
CA GLY A 853 -28.22 -35.46 36.17
C GLY A 853 -28.02 -36.02 34.76
N GLY A 854 -29.11 -36.30 34.03
CA GLY A 854 -29.04 -36.74 32.62
C GLY A 854 -28.59 -35.63 31.67
N ILE A 855 -28.96 -34.38 31.94
CA ILE A 855 -28.42 -33.21 31.21
C ILE A 855 -26.92 -33.09 31.50
N TRP A 856 -26.49 -33.20 32.76
CA TRP A 856 -25.07 -33.17 33.10
C TRP A 856 -24.26 -34.26 32.39
N GLU A 857 -24.77 -35.50 32.38
CA GLU A 857 -24.11 -36.62 31.70
C GLU A 857 -23.98 -36.36 30.19
N LYS A 858 -25.05 -35.86 29.56
CA LYS A 858 -25.05 -35.52 28.14
C LYS A 858 -23.98 -34.46 27.79
N PHE A 859 -23.83 -33.41 28.59
CA PHE A 859 -22.86 -32.33 28.32
C PHE A 859 -21.46 -32.59 28.93
N ASN A 860 -21.18 -33.80 29.39
CA ASN A 860 -19.84 -34.22 29.84
C ASN A 860 -19.34 -35.51 29.18
N ILE A 861 -20.25 -36.37 28.71
CA ILE A 861 -19.93 -37.68 28.10
C ILE A 861 -20.36 -37.71 26.62
N ASP A 862 -21.60 -37.31 26.32
CA ASP A 862 -22.24 -37.46 25.01
C ASP A 862 -22.64 -36.10 24.40
N HIS A 863 -21.67 -35.23 24.17
CA HIS A 863 -21.92 -33.84 23.73
C HIS A 863 -22.78 -33.79 22.45
N PRO A 864 -23.81 -32.92 22.40
CA PRO A 864 -24.52 -32.64 21.14
C PRO A 864 -23.57 -32.11 20.07
N ALA A 865 -23.76 -32.53 18.81
CA ALA A 865 -22.89 -32.11 17.69
C ALA A 865 -22.94 -30.60 17.41
N ASP A 866 -24.04 -29.95 17.77
CA ASP A 866 -24.30 -28.52 17.62
C ASP A 866 -23.93 -27.69 18.87
N PHE A 867 -23.45 -28.33 19.94
CA PHE A 867 -23.01 -27.62 21.15
C PHE A 867 -21.61 -27.02 20.97
N LYS A 868 -21.50 -25.71 21.18
CA LYS A 868 -20.26 -24.93 21.04
C LYS A 868 -19.67 -24.43 22.37
N GLY A 869 -20.37 -24.65 23.48
CA GLY A 869 -19.90 -24.32 24.82
C GLY A 869 -18.87 -25.32 25.36
N HIS A 870 -18.36 -25.07 26.56
CA HIS A 870 -17.51 -26.06 27.26
C HIS A 870 -18.37 -27.09 28.00
N SER A 871 -17.75 -28.18 28.45
CA SER A 871 -18.43 -29.18 29.27
C SER A 871 -19.08 -28.55 30.51
N LEU A 872 -20.26 -29.05 30.87
CA LEU A 872 -21.06 -28.49 31.95
C LEU A 872 -20.33 -28.66 33.30
N SER A 873 -19.94 -27.55 33.92
CA SER A 873 -18.98 -27.49 35.02
C SER A 873 -19.45 -26.59 36.18
N VAL A 874 -18.73 -26.62 37.31
CA VAL A 874 -19.01 -25.74 38.45
C VAL A 874 -19.06 -24.29 37.97
N SER A 875 -20.05 -23.52 38.42
CA SER A 875 -20.39 -22.16 37.98
C SER A 875 -21.29 -22.02 36.76
N ASP A 876 -21.64 -23.09 36.06
CA ASP A 876 -22.64 -23.04 34.99
C ASP A 876 -24.06 -23.06 35.54
N ILE A 877 -25.04 -22.64 34.73
CA ILE A 877 -26.47 -22.65 35.09
C ILE A 877 -27.28 -23.42 34.07
N VAL A 878 -28.11 -24.33 34.55
CA VAL A 878 -29.12 -25.03 33.76
C VAL A 878 -30.49 -24.43 34.08
N VAL A 879 -31.15 -23.88 33.07
CA VAL A 879 -32.53 -23.40 33.18
C VAL A 879 -33.46 -24.43 32.57
N LEU A 880 -34.52 -24.80 33.31
CA LEU A 880 -35.58 -25.68 32.84
C LEU A 880 -36.88 -24.88 32.70
N HIS A 881 -37.51 -24.99 31.54
CA HIS A 881 -38.89 -24.59 31.31
C HIS A 881 -39.75 -25.86 31.27
N GLN A 882 -40.60 -26.06 32.27
CA GLN A 882 -41.44 -27.25 32.36
C GLN A 882 -42.82 -26.92 32.90
N ASN A 883 -43.88 -27.38 32.23
CA ASN A 883 -45.28 -27.12 32.61
C ASN A 883 -45.62 -25.62 32.76
N GLY A 884 -44.94 -24.74 32.02
CA GLY A 884 -45.12 -23.28 32.10
C GLY A 884 -44.43 -22.60 33.29
N GLU A 885 -43.58 -23.31 34.03
CA GLU A 885 -42.75 -22.75 35.10
C GLU A 885 -41.26 -22.81 34.73
N ASN A 886 -40.53 -21.75 35.07
CA ASN A 886 -39.08 -21.65 34.85
C ASN A 886 -38.32 -21.89 36.17
N THR A 887 -37.30 -22.74 36.13
CA THR A 887 -36.39 -22.96 37.27
C THR A 887 -34.93 -22.89 36.83
N ALA A 888 -34.09 -22.20 37.59
CA ALA A 888 -32.65 -22.08 37.32
C ALA A 888 -31.83 -22.83 38.38
N HIS A 889 -30.84 -23.60 37.92
CA HIS A 889 -30.04 -24.50 38.74
C HIS A 889 -28.56 -24.28 38.49
N TYR A 890 -27.85 -23.79 39.51
CA TYR A 890 -26.41 -23.62 39.53
C TYR A 890 -25.71 -24.97 39.67
N VAL A 891 -24.73 -25.24 38.82
CA VAL A 891 -23.91 -26.46 38.87
C VAL A 891 -22.85 -26.28 39.95
N ASP A 892 -22.87 -27.15 40.97
CA ASP A 892 -21.91 -27.14 42.06
C ASP A 892 -20.98 -28.36 41.99
N SER A 893 -19.92 -28.34 42.79
CA SER A 893 -18.98 -29.43 43.04
C SER A 893 -19.65 -30.76 43.35
N ILE A 894 -20.85 -30.74 43.96
CA ILE A 894 -21.69 -31.91 44.18
C ILE A 894 -23.16 -31.54 43.93
N GLY A 895 -23.66 -31.84 42.74
CA GLY A 895 -25.07 -31.68 42.38
C GLY A 895 -25.44 -30.27 41.89
N PHE A 896 -26.66 -29.85 42.19
CA PHE A 896 -27.25 -28.61 41.70
C PHE A 896 -27.88 -27.81 42.83
N GLN A 897 -27.67 -26.50 42.82
CA GLN A 897 -28.28 -25.56 43.76
C GLN A 897 -29.27 -24.65 43.02
N GLN A 898 -30.51 -24.56 43.51
CA GLN A 898 -31.51 -23.72 42.86
C GLN A 898 -31.22 -22.23 43.12
N VAL A 899 -31.21 -21.42 42.05
CA VAL A 899 -30.87 -19.98 42.06
C VAL A 899 -32.02 -19.16 41.47
N PRO A 900 -33.15 -18.99 42.19
CA PRO A 900 -34.32 -18.28 41.68
C PRO A 900 -34.04 -16.81 41.32
N GLU A 901 -33.05 -16.18 41.96
CA GLU A 901 -32.58 -14.83 41.65
C GLU A 901 -32.14 -14.66 40.19
N PHE A 902 -31.65 -15.72 39.54
CA PHE A 902 -31.22 -15.70 38.14
C PHE A 902 -32.36 -15.35 37.16
N LEU A 903 -33.61 -15.62 37.56
CA LEU A 903 -34.81 -15.36 36.76
C LEU A 903 -35.53 -14.05 37.14
N GLN A 904 -35.08 -13.33 38.17
CA GLN A 904 -35.79 -12.16 38.71
C GLN A 904 -35.64 -10.88 37.87
N GLU A 905 -34.59 -10.75 37.05
CA GLU A 905 -34.36 -9.53 36.24
C GLU A 905 -35.35 -9.34 35.08
N GLN A 906 -36.08 -10.38 34.66
CA GLN A 906 -37.02 -10.28 33.54
C GLN A 906 -38.43 -9.77 33.92
N ALA A 907 -38.75 -9.64 35.21
CA ALA A 907 -40.06 -9.14 35.64
C ALA A 907 -40.24 -7.60 35.50
N GLN A 908 -39.23 -6.86 35.02
CA GLN A 908 -39.23 -5.39 34.97
C GLN A 908 -38.96 -4.76 33.58
N GLN A 909 -39.18 -5.48 32.47
CA GLN A 909 -39.16 -4.84 31.15
C GLN A 909 -40.55 -4.35 30.73
N THR A 910 -40.97 -3.21 31.28
CA THR A 910 -41.88 -2.29 30.56
C THR A 910 -41.09 -1.49 29.52
N PRO A 911 -41.63 -1.22 28.32
CA PRO A 911 -40.91 -0.50 27.27
C PRO A 911 -40.38 0.84 27.77
N VAL A 912 -39.11 1.14 27.45
CA VAL A 912 -38.38 2.34 27.90
C VAL A 912 -39.09 3.65 27.56
N PHE A 913 -39.95 3.66 26.53
CA PHE A 913 -40.71 4.84 26.10
C PHE A 913 -41.64 5.36 27.20
N ASP A 914 -42.33 4.48 27.94
CA ASP A 914 -43.29 4.86 28.98
C ASP A 914 -42.64 5.42 30.25
N LYS A 915 -41.30 5.35 30.36
CA LYS A 915 -40.51 5.91 31.47
C LYS A 915 -40.00 7.33 31.18
N LEU A 916 -40.14 7.82 29.95
CA LEU A 916 -39.75 9.18 29.56
C LEU A 916 -40.82 10.19 29.99
N SER A 917 -40.41 11.42 30.33
CA SER A 917 -41.38 12.48 30.57
C SER A 917 -42.17 12.77 29.28
N PRO A 918 -43.42 13.28 29.36
CA PRO A 918 -44.20 13.62 28.17
C PRO A 918 -43.45 14.56 27.20
N GLU A 919 -42.62 15.45 27.74
CA GLU A 919 -41.76 16.36 26.97
C GLU A 919 -40.64 15.62 26.23
N GLN A 920 -40.03 14.60 26.85
CA GLN A 920 -38.99 13.78 26.22
C GLN A 920 -39.57 12.87 25.14
N GLN A 921 -40.75 12.28 25.39
CA GLN A 921 -41.47 11.49 24.38
C GLN A 921 -41.85 12.35 23.17
N GLN A 922 -42.29 13.59 23.42
CA GLN A 922 -42.63 14.54 22.35
C GLN A 922 -41.38 14.97 21.58
N ALA A 923 -40.28 15.31 22.25
CA ALA A 923 -39.03 15.69 21.61
C ALA A 923 -38.46 14.58 20.71
N LEU A 924 -38.55 13.32 21.15
CA LEU A 924 -38.19 12.15 20.33
C LEU A 924 -39.14 11.98 19.15
N SER A 925 -40.45 12.15 19.34
CA SER A 925 -41.43 12.07 18.24
C SER A 925 -41.24 13.18 17.21
N ASP A 926 -40.85 14.38 17.64
CA ASP A 926 -40.58 15.52 16.77
C ASP A 926 -39.26 15.31 16.00
N THR A 927 -38.23 14.79 16.68
CA THR A 927 -36.96 14.42 16.03
C THR A 927 -37.17 13.37 14.94
N VAL A 928 -37.96 12.32 15.21
CA VAL A 928 -38.29 11.28 14.22
C VAL A 928 -39.03 11.90 13.02
N LYS A 929 -39.98 12.80 13.27
CA LYS A 929 -40.72 13.50 12.21
C LYS A 929 -39.82 14.39 11.35
N ASP A 930 -38.91 15.14 11.97
CA ASP A 930 -37.95 16.01 11.27
C ASP A 930 -36.99 15.21 10.39
N THR A 931 -36.52 14.06 10.88
CA THR A 931 -35.62 13.18 10.13
C THR A 931 -36.33 12.59 8.89
N LEU A 932 -37.59 12.17 9.04
CA LEU A 932 -38.43 11.69 7.93
C LEU A 932 -38.72 12.81 6.92
N GLN A 933 -38.92 14.05 7.37
CA GLN A 933 -39.14 15.20 6.49
C GLN A 933 -37.89 15.51 5.66
N LEU A 934 -36.71 15.35 6.26
CA LEU A 934 -35.42 15.54 5.60
C LEU A 934 -35.20 14.52 4.46
N LEU A 935 -35.62 13.28 4.66
CA LEU A 935 -35.61 12.23 3.64
C LEU A 935 -36.55 12.56 2.47
N VAL A 936 -37.77 13.03 2.78
CA VAL A 936 -38.74 13.49 1.78
C VAL A 936 -38.17 14.65 0.95
N ASP A 937 -37.54 15.64 1.60
CA ASP A 937 -36.99 16.82 0.94
C ASP A 937 -35.77 16.45 0.07
N ALA A 938 -34.93 15.52 0.54
CA ALA A 938 -33.82 15.00 -0.23
C ALA A 938 -34.28 14.27 -1.50
N ASP A 939 -35.29 13.40 -1.37
CA ASP A 939 -35.85 12.67 -2.52
C ASP A 939 -36.50 13.59 -3.54
N LYS A 940 -37.31 14.56 -3.08
CA LYS A 940 -37.89 15.57 -3.98
C LYS A 940 -36.83 16.40 -4.69
N ARG A 941 -35.72 16.69 -4.01
CA ARG A 941 -34.60 17.45 -4.59
C ARG A 941 -33.86 16.65 -5.67
N ILE A 942 -33.71 15.34 -5.49
CA ILE A 942 -32.92 14.47 -6.39
C ILE A 942 -33.78 13.93 -7.53
N TYR A 943 -34.99 13.43 -7.22
CA TYR A 943 -35.82 12.67 -8.16
C TYR A 943 -37.10 13.41 -8.59
N GLY A 944 -37.40 14.57 -7.99
CA GLY A 944 -38.59 15.38 -8.30
C GLY A 944 -39.89 14.90 -7.63
N ASP A 945 -39.91 13.70 -7.05
CA ASP A 945 -41.01 13.13 -6.26
C ASP A 945 -40.47 12.21 -5.15
N VAL A 946 -41.30 11.82 -4.18
CA VAL A 946 -40.92 10.93 -3.08
C VAL A 946 -40.84 9.49 -3.57
N THR A 947 -39.71 8.82 -3.36
CA THR A 947 -39.53 7.45 -3.85
C THR A 947 -40.30 6.44 -3.00
N GLY A 948 -40.59 5.26 -3.57
CA GLY A 948 -41.28 4.18 -2.87
C GLY A 948 -40.55 3.71 -1.60
N LYS A 949 -39.21 3.73 -1.60
CA LYS A 949 -38.39 3.38 -0.42
C LYS A 949 -38.56 4.38 0.71
N THR A 950 -38.65 5.67 0.39
CA THR A 950 -38.90 6.72 1.39
C THR A 950 -40.32 6.62 1.95
N LEU A 951 -41.32 6.27 1.12
CA LEU A 951 -42.68 6.00 1.58
C LEU A 951 -42.75 4.76 2.50
N GLU A 952 -42.00 3.70 2.21
CA GLU A 952 -41.87 2.53 3.10
C GLU A 952 -41.20 2.89 4.43
N ALA A 953 -40.13 3.69 4.41
CA ALA A 953 -39.46 4.15 5.63
C ALA A 953 -40.38 5.03 6.50
N ILE A 954 -41.20 5.89 5.87
CA ILE A 954 -42.23 6.70 6.56
C ILE A 954 -43.28 5.79 7.21
N ALA A 955 -43.78 4.78 6.48
CA ALA A 955 -44.76 3.82 6.99
C ALA A 955 -44.21 2.95 8.13
N ALA A 956 -42.94 2.51 8.04
CA ALA A 956 -42.29 1.70 9.06
C ALA A 956 -42.16 2.42 10.42
N GLN A 957 -42.10 3.76 10.41
CA GLN A 957 -42.05 4.59 11.61
C GLN A 957 -43.45 5.03 12.10
N GLY A 958 -44.52 4.48 11.52
CA GLY A 958 -45.89 4.80 11.88
C GLY A 958 -46.34 6.20 11.42
N TYR A 959 -45.77 6.73 10.34
CA TYR A 959 -46.21 7.96 9.69
C TYR A 959 -46.76 7.64 8.29
N SER A 960 -47.54 8.57 7.74
CA SER A 960 -48.00 8.52 6.35
C SER A 960 -47.74 9.86 5.68
N TYR A 961 -47.42 9.81 4.39
CA TYR A 961 -47.14 10.99 3.59
C TYR A 961 -48.31 11.26 2.65
N LYS A 962 -49.10 12.30 2.93
CA LYS A 962 -50.26 12.73 2.12
C LYS A 962 -50.25 14.25 1.97
N ASP A 963 -50.62 14.72 0.78
CA ASP A 963 -50.75 16.16 0.47
C ASP A 963 -49.52 17.03 0.84
N GLY A 964 -48.33 16.44 0.78
CA GLY A 964 -47.07 17.12 1.06
C GLY A 964 -46.68 17.18 2.54
N GLN A 965 -47.42 16.54 3.45
CA GLN A 965 -47.15 16.54 4.89
C GLN A 965 -47.05 15.13 5.48
N LEU A 966 -46.23 15.00 6.54
CA LEU A 966 -46.11 13.80 7.37
C LEU A 966 -47.15 13.79 8.49
N GLU A 967 -48.05 12.81 8.45
CA GLU A 967 -49.09 12.59 9.46
C GLU A 967 -48.81 11.30 10.24
N LYS A 968 -48.82 11.36 11.57
CA LYS A 968 -48.61 10.19 12.44
C LYS A 968 -49.85 9.28 12.36
N GLN A 969 -49.67 8.04 11.95
CA GLN A 969 -50.73 7.03 11.98
C GLN A 969 -50.97 6.63 13.44
N GLN A 970 -52.21 6.81 13.92
CA GLN A 970 -52.65 6.16 15.15
C GLN A 970 -52.92 4.68 14.83
N PRO A 971 -52.51 3.73 15.70
CA PRO A 971 -52.85 2.33 15.50
C PRO A 971 -54.38 2.17 15.52
N GLU A 972 -54.95 1.58 14.47
CA GLU A 972 -56.38 1.27 14.41
C GLU A 972 -56.71 0.20 15.47
N ALA A 973 -57.41 0.62 16.52
CA ALA A 973 -57.85 -0.29 17.58
C ALA A 973 -58.85 -1.30 17.00
N THR A 974 -58.53 -2.58 17.14
CA THR A 974 -59.42 -3.68 16.72
C THR A 974 -60.38 -4.04 17.85
N PRO A 975 -61.61 -4.52 17.58
CA PRO A 975 -62.56 -4.94 18.62
C PRO A 975 -61.99 -5.95 19.62
N GLU A 976 -61.08 -6.80 19.17
CA GLU A 976 -60.42 -7.83 19.99
C GLU A 976 -59.40 -7.23 20.97
N SER A 977 -58.71 -6.16 20.58
CA SER A 977 -57.72 -5.47 21.42
C SER A 977 -58.32 -4.70 22.61
N LEU A 978 -59.62 -4.37 22.55
CA LEU A 978 -60.35 -3.62 23.58
C LEU A 978 -61.50 -4.43 24.20
N MET A 979 -61.41 -5.76 24.19
CA MET A 979 -62.39 -6.60 24.87
C MET A 979 -62.29 -6.46 26.39
N THR A 980 -63.44 -6.29 27.03
CA THR A 980 -63.52 -6.20 28.50
C THR A 980 -63.51 -7.58 29.18
N GLY A 981 -63.62 -8.64 28.40
CA GLY A 981 -63.78 -10.02 28.88
C GLY A 981 -65.22 -10.36 29.31
N GLU A 982 -66.11 -9.39 29.36
CA GLU A 982 -67.52 -9.60 29.70
C GLU A 982 -68.34 -10.01 28.46
N THR A 983 -69.48 -10.69 28.66
CA THR A 983 -70.40 -11.06 27.57
C THR A 983 -71.83 -10.63 27.87
N VAL A 984 -72.56 -10.22 26.83
CA VAL A 984 -74.00 -9.95 26.89
C VAL A 984 -74.76 -11.04 26.15
N ARG A 985 -75.83 -11.53 26.78
CA ARG A 985 -76.71 -12.56 26.21
C ARG A 985 -77.95 -11.93 25.62
N THR A 986 -78.24 -12.28 24.37
CA THR A 986 -79.47 -11.90 23.67
C THR A 986 -80.20 -13.15 23.18
N PRO A 987 -81.48 -13.07 22.77
CA PRO A 987 -82.20 -14.18 22.16
C PRO A 987 -81.53 -14.74 20.88
N ARG A 988 -80.61 -13.98 20.27
CA ARG A 988 -79.92 -14.32 19.02
C ARG A 988 -78.49 -14.82 19.21
N GLY A 989 -77.94 -14.80 20.43
CA GLY A 989 -76.59 -15.25 20.71
C GLY A 989 -75.96 -14.60 21.93
N ASN A 990 -74.76 -15.05 22.28
CA ASN A 990 -73.92 -14.48 23.34
C ASN A 990 -72.78 -13.71 22.67
N PHE A 991 -72.57 -12.44 23.02
CA PHE A 991 -71.61 -11.54 22.36
C PHE A 991 -70.65 -10.95 23.38
N TYR A 992 -69.36 -10.85 23.03
CA TYR A 992 -68.35 -10.24 23.89
C TYR A 992 -68.45 -8.71 23.86
N ILE A 993 -68.27 -8.09 25.03
CA ILE A 993 -68.31 -6.63 25.19
C ILE A 993 -66.93 -6.05 24.89
N THR A 994 -66.91 -4.97 24.13
CA THR A 994 -65.71 -4.17 23.85
C THR A 994 -65.93 -2.74 24.34
N ASP A 995 -64.87 -2.11 24.83
CA ASP A 995 -64.89 -0.71 25.28
C ASP A 995 -64.77 0.29 24.12
N MET A 996 -65.00 -0.14 22.88
CA MET A 996 -65.03 0.75 21.73
C MET A 996 -66.30 1.61 21.71
N SER A 997 -66.16 2.85 21.25
CA SER A 997 -67.30 3.69 20.91
C SER A 997 -68.01 3.16 19.65
N ARG A 998 -69.25 3.62 19.44
CA ARG A 998 -70.02 3.27 18.24
C ARG A 998 -69.32 3.69 16.96
N GLU A 999 -68.74 4.88 16.95
CA GLU A 999 -68.02 5.42 15.81
C GLU A 999 -66.74 4.62 15.53
N GLN A 1000 -66.05 4.17 16.57
CA GLN A 1000 -64.83 3.37 16.44
C GLN A 1000 -65.12 1.97 15.89
N ILE A 1001 -66.19 1.30 16.35
CA ILE A 1001 -66.52 -0.04 15.88
C ILE A 1001 -67.18 -0.04 14.48
N GLU A 1002 -67.91 1.02 14.13
CA GLU A 1002 -68.41 1.23 12.76
C GLU A 1002 -67.26 1.52 11.78
N ALA A 1003 -66.25 2.30 12.20
CA ALA A 1003 -65.03 2.53 11.40
C ALA A 1003 -64.21 1.24 11.18
N ALA A 1004 -64.24 0.32 12.14
CA ALA A 1004 -63.65 -1.02 12.02
C ALA A 1004 -64.47 -1.99 11.12
N GLY A 1005 -65.53 -1.51 10.46
CA GLY A 1005 -66.32 -2.28 9.50
C GLY A 1005 -67.46 -3.11 10.12
N PHE A 1006 -67.79 -2.90 11.40
CA PHE A 1006 -68.90 -3.59 12.07
C PHE A 1006 -70.14 -2.70 12.11
N GLY A 1007 -71.19 -3.09 11.39
CA GLY A 1007 -72.45 -2.36 11.32
C GLY A 1007 -73.41 -2.72 12.46
N PHE A 1008 -74.32 -1.82 12.80
CA PHE A 1008 -75.36 -2.10 13.78
C PHE A 1008 -76.27 -3.25 13.34
N HIS A 1009 -76.40 -4.28 14.18
CA HIS A 1009 -77.26 -5.43 13.91
C HIS A 1009 -78.56 -5.40 14.73
N HIS A 1010 -78.47 -5.25 16.06
CA HIS A 1010 -79.63 -5.08 16.96
C HIS A 1010 -79.17 -4.64 18.36
N ALA A 1011 -80.10 -4.18 19.21
CA ALA A 1011 -79.84 -3.89 20.61
C ALA A 1011 -80.20 -5.07 21.53
N SER A 1012 -79.59 -5.13 22.72
CA SER A 1012 -79.98 -6.05 23.80
C SER A 1012 -81.41 -5.77 24.28
N GLU A 1013 -82.07 -6.76 24.91
CA GLU A 1013 -83.46 -6.62 25.37
C GLU A 1013 -83.67 -5.49 26.39
N ASP A 1014 -82.64 -5.19 27.19
CA ASP A 1014 -82.62 -4.10 28.16
C ASP A 1014 -82.24 -2.73 27.54
N GLY A 1015 -81.94 -2.70 26.24
CA GLY A 1015 -81.57 -1.50 25.49
C GLY A 1015 -80.20 -0.92 25.85
N LYS A 1016 -79.42 -1.59 26.72
CA LYS A 1016 -78.17 -1.05 27.25
C LYS A 1016 -76.95 -1.32 26.37
N TYR A 1017 -77.03 -2.29 25.47
CA TYR A 1017 -75.92 -2.66 24.58
C TYR A 1017 -76.38 -2.73 23.13
N LEU A 1018 -75.54 -2.25 22.21
CA LEU A 1018 -75.70 -2.38 20.77
C LEU A 1018 -74.79 -3.51 20.28
N ILE A 1019 -75.35 -4.46 19.54
CA ILE A 1019 -74.60 -5.54 18.90
C ILE A 1019 -74.20 -5.10 17.50
N MET A 1020 -72.90 -5.04 17.25
CA MET A 1020 -72.27 -4.55 16.04
C MET A 1020 -71.60 -5.73 15.33
N GLY A 1021 -71.96 -5.99 14.06
CA GLY A 1021 -71.54 -7.17 13.31
C GLY A 1021 -71.12 -6.83 11.87
N ASN A 1022 -70.17 -7.60 11.34
CA ASN A 1022 -69.66 -7.44 9.97
C ASN A 1022 -69.99 -8.63 9.04
N GLY A 1023 -70.84 -9.55 9.49
CA GLY A 1023 -71.27 -10.75 8.75
C GLY A 1023 -70.59 -12.05 9.19
N THR A 1024 -69.39 -11.97 9.78
CA THR A 1024 -68.64 -13.13 10.31
C THR A 1024 -68.42 -13.07 11.82
N GLN A 1025 -68.26 -11.88 12.38
CA GLN A 1025 -68.08 -11.64 13.81
C GLN A 1025 -69.07 -10.58 14.30
N ALA A 1026 -69.38 -10.61 15.59
CA ALA A 1026 -70.23 -9.62 16.23
C ALA A 1026 -69.83 -9.39 17.68
N TYR A 1027 -69.84 -8.12 18.08
CA TYR A 1027 -69.43 -7.64 19.39
C TYR A 1027 -70.49 -6.71 19.98
N ALA A 1028 -70.49 -6.56 21.31
CA ALA A 1028 -71.41 -5.68 22.02
C ALA A 1028 -70.70 -4.40 22.50
N ILE A 1029 -71.32 -3.24 22.31
CA ILE A 1029 -70.87 -1.95 22.86
C ILE A 1029 -71.98 -1.34 23.71
N ALA A 1030 -71.66 -0.48 24.68
CA ALA A 1030 -72.68 0.20 25.48
C ALA A 1030 -73.50 1.22 24.64
N ALA A 1031 -74.82 1.28 24.84
CA ALA A 1031 -75.74 2.13 24.08
C ALA A 1031 -75.70 3.60 24.49
N GLU A 1032 -75.30 3.91 25.73
CA GLU A 1032 -75.03 5.26 26.24
C GLU A 1032 -73.79 5.21 27.15
N GLN A 1033 -72.81 6.09 26.92
CA GLN A 1033 -71.63 6.22 27.78
C GLN A 1033 -72.03 6.88 29.12
N PRO A 1034 -71.78 6.26 30.29
CA PRO A 1034 -71.98 6.95 31.56
C PRO A 1034 -70.91 8.03 31.76
N GLN A 1035 -71.32 9.29 31.86
CA GLN A 1035 -70.50 10.39 32.37
C GLN A 1035 -70.01 10.05 33.78
N ARG A 1036 -68.70 9.79 33.93
CA ARG A 1036 -68.03 9.82 35.24
C ARG A 1036 -67.47 11.21 35.47
N ASP A 1037 -67.85 11.81 36.59
CA ASP A 1037 -67.42 13.12 37.05
C ASP A 1037 -65.89 13.26 37.06
N ASN A 1038 -65.40 14.31 36.41
CA ASN A 1038 -63.99 14.69 36.39
C ASN A 1038 -63.67 15.52 37.65
N PRO A 1039 -62.88 15.01 38.62
CA PRO A 1039 -62.53 15.73 39.84
C PRO A 1039 -61.56 16.91 39.62
N LEU A 1040 -61.12 17.17 38.37
CA LEU A 1040 -60.14 18.21 38.04
C LEU A 1040 -60.75 19.52 37.55
N LYS A 1041 -62.07 19.59 37.33
CA LYS A 1041 -62.73 20.83 36.87
C LYS A 1041 -62.73 21.95 37.93
N HIS A 1042 -62.45 21.63 39.19
CA HIS A 1042 -62.31 22.63 40.26
C HIS A 1042 -60.88 23.17 40.42
N VAL A 1043 -59.91 22.60 39.73
CA VAL A 1043 -58.49 23.00 39.82
C VAL A 1043 -58.10 23.93 38.67
N GLU A 1044 -58.77 23.83 37.51
CA GLU A 1044 -58.54 24.71 36.36
C GLU A 1044 -59.03 26.16 36.59
N ASP A 1045 -60.07 26.37 37.41
CA ASP A 1045 -60.59 27.73 37.73
C ASP A 1045 -59.83 28.44 38.87
N ILE A 1046 -58.84 27.80 39.51
CA ILE A 1046 -58.05 28.39 40.61
C ILE A 1046 -56.67 28.89 40.13
N VAL A 1047 -56.17 28.39 39.00
CA VAL A 1047 -54.79 28.68 38.54
C VAL A 1047 -54.71 29.86 37.56
N GLU A 1048 -55.83 30.37 37.04
CA GLU A 1048 -55.84 31.61 36.22
C GLU A 1048 -55.79 32.92 37.04
N GLN A 1049 -55.60 32.85 38.35
CA GLN A 1049 -55.32 34.02 39.19
C GLN A 1049 -54.22 33.71 40.20
N ASN A 1050 -52.96 33.72 39.75
CA ASN A 1050 -51.82 34.34 40.45
C ASN A 1050 -50.53 33.91 39.74
N ASP A 1051 -50.23 34.58 38.64
CA ASP A 1051 -48.85 34.78 38.16
C ASP A 1051 -48.07 35.50 39.26
N ASN A 1052 -47.44 34.73 40.13
CA ASN A 1052 -46.17 34.98 40.81
C ASN A 1052 -46.07 34.02 41.99
N ASN A 1053 -44.99 33.23 41.99
CA ASN A 1053 -44.50 32.35 43.05
C ASN A 1053 -45.02 30.89 42.96
N PHE A 1054 -44.21 29.99 42.38
CA PHE A 1054 -43.96 28.59 42.79
C PHE A 1054 -43.21 27.82 41.68
N ASP A 1055 -41.98 28.25 41.42
CA ASP A 1055 -40.93 27.38 40.89
C ASP A 1055 -40.26 26.75 42.11
N GLY A 1056 -40.65 25.53 42.48
CA GLY A 1056 -40.14 24.90 43.70
C GLY A 1056 -40.84 23.60 44.09
N LEU A 1057 -40.09 22.50 44.00
CA LEU A 1057 -40.37 21.11 44.40
C LEU A 1057 -41.26 20.37 43.38
N ILE A 1058 -40.78 19.35 42.65
CA ILE A 1058 -40.12 18.14 43.15
C ILE A 1058 -39.08 17.62 42.14
N ASN A 1059 -37.80 17.72 42.49
CA ASN A 1059 -36.83 16.66 42.25
C ASN A 1059 -35.99 16.53 43.53
N ASN A 1060 -36.24 15.47 44.28
CA ASN A 1060 -35.64 15.20 45.57
C ASN A 1060 -34.42 14.29 45.39
N THR A 1061 -33.22 14.88 45.42
CA THR A 1061 -32.00 14.33 46.04
C THR A 1061 -31.00 15.49 46.25
N PRO A 1062 -30.23 15.51 47.36
CA PRO A 1062 -29.89 16.77 48.04
C PRO A 1062 -28.67 17.47 47.44
N GLN A 1063 -28.81 18.75 47.10
CA GLN A 1063 -27.70 19.65 46.80
C GLN A 1063 -26.98 20.07 48.10
N THR A 1064 -25.67 19.90 48.16
CA THR A 1064 -24.83 20.47 49.22
C THR A 1064 -24.78 22.00 49.11
N PRO A 1065 -24.99 22.75 50.21
CA PRO A 1065 -25.02 24.22 50.19
C PRO A 1065 -23.64 24.82 49.87
N THR A 1066 -23.61 25.92 49.10
CA THR A 1066 -22.36 26.62 48.73
C THR A 1066 -21.89 27.59 49.82
N VAL A 1067 -20.64 28.08 49.71
CA VAL A 1067 -20.07 29.00 50.72
C VAL A 1067 -20.84 30.31 50.79
N ALA A 1068 -21.35 30.79 49.65
CA ALA A 1068 -22.16 31.99 49.55
C ALA A 1068 -23.52 31.84 50.26
N ASP A 1069 -24.16 30.67 50.16
CA ASP A 1069 -25.43 30.38 50.84
C ASP A 1069 -25.25 30.37 52.37
N LEU A 1070 -24.14 29.78 52.83
CA LEU A 1070 -23.79 29.75 54.24
C LEU A 1070 -23.43 31.15 54.76
N GLU A 1071 -22.73 31.99 53.99
CA GLU A 1071 -22.45 33.38 54.36
C GLU A 1071 -23.71 34.24 54.49
N GLN A 1072 -24.70 34.06 53.60
CA GLN A 1072 -25.98 34.76 53.71
C GLN A 1072 -26.77 34.34 54.95
N ARG A 1073 -26.75 33.06 55.30
CA ARG A 1073 -27.37 32.56 56.54
C ARG A 1073 -26.69 33.14 57.79
N ALA A 1074 -25.36 33.26 57.80
CA ALA A 1074 -24.65 33.97 58.87
C ALA A 1074 -25.10 35.43 58.98
N LYS A 1075 -25.18 36.13 57.84
CA LYS A 1075 -25.57 37.55 57.80
C LYS A 1075 -27.04 37.77 58.17
N ALA A 1076 -27.89 36.76 57.99
CA ALA A 1076 -29.27 36.74 58.45
C ALA A 1076 -29.43 36.35 59.93
N GLY A 1077 -28.33 36.03 60.63
CA GLY A 1077 -28.33 35.67 62.05
C GLY A 1077 -28.65 34.20 62.34
N GLU A 1078 -28.64 33.34 61.33
CA GLU A 1078 -28.90 31.91 61.47
C GLU A 1078 -27.62 31.14 61.85
N ALA A 1079 -27.76 30.11 62.69
CA ALA A 1079 -26.65 29.30 63.15
C ALA A 1079 -26.16 28.36 62.03
N ILE A 1080 -24.89 28.47 61.66
CA ILE A 1080 -24.29 27.65 60.61
C ILE A 1080 -23.32 26.61 61.20
N SER A 1081 -23.36 25.40 60.65
CA SER A 1081 -22.43 24.31 60.98
C SER A 1081 -21.05 24.53 60.33
N VAL A 1082 -19.99 24.47 61.14
CA VAL A 1082 -18.59 24.57 60.67
C VAL A 1082 -18.23 23.42 59.72
N ALA A 1083 -18.88 22.26 59.87
CA ALA A 1083 -18.66 21.11 59.00
C ALA A 1083 -19.23 21.33 57.59
N ASP A 1084 -20.35 22.05 57.47
CA ASP A 1084 -20.98 22.37 56.18
C ASP A 1084 -20.21 23.47 55.45
N LEU A 1085 -19.69 24.46 56.18
CA LEU A 1085 -18.77 25.46 55.63
C LEU A 1085 -17.48 24.81 55.13
N ALA A 1086 -16.92 23.85 55.87
CA ALA A 1086 -15.73 23.12 55.45
C ALA A 1086 -15.96 22.27 54.20
N LYS A 1087 -17.13 21.63 54.05
CA LYS A 1087 -17.50 20.90 52.83
C LYS A 1087 -17.72 21.83 51.63
N ALA A 1088 -18.41 22.95 51.84
CA ALA A 1088 -18.66 23.95 50.80
C ALA A 1088 -17.36 24.60 50.28
N VAL A 1089 -16.43 24.96 51.17
CA VAL A 1089 -15.11 25.52 50.79
C VAL A 1089 -14.24 24.50 50.05
N LYS A 1090 -14.38 23.20 50.37
CA LYS A 1090 -13.64 22.13 49.69
C LYS A 1090 -14.20 21.83 48.30
N ALA A 1091 -15.50 22.04 48.09
CA ALA A 1091 -16.17 21.93 46.80
C ALA A 1091 -15.82 23.12 45.88
N GLU A 1092 -15.85 24.36 46.36
CA GLU A 1092 -15.47 25.55 45.57
C GLU A 1092 -13.99 25.56 45.13
N LYS A 1093 -13.09 24.92 45.89
CA LYS A 1093 -11.68 24.79 45.50
C LYS A 1093 -11.43 23.77 44.36
N ARG A 1094 -12.40 22.91 44.05
CA ARG A 1094 -12.28 21.93 42.95
C ARG A 1094 -12.80 22.46 41.61
N GLU A 1095 -13.65 23.48 41.61
CA GLU A 1095 -14.23 24.07 40.40
C GLU A 1095 -13.92 25.56 40.27
N GLN A 1096 -12.66 25.92 40.03
CA GLN A 1096 -12.32 27.13 39.27
C GLN A 1096 -10.87 27.10 38.74
N PRO A 1097 -10.65 27.22 37.41
CA PRO A 1097 -9.33 27.30 36.81
C PRO A 1097 -8.72 28.70 36.97
N GLN A 1098 -7.64 28.82 37.75
CA GLN A 1098 -6.88 30.07 37.85
C GLN A 1098 -6.06 30.34 36.58
N LYS A 1099 -6.48 31.37 35.84
CA LYS A 1099 -5.66 32.10 34.85
C LYS A 1099 -4.41 32.67 35.54
N LYS A 1100 -3.24 32.06 35.31
CA LYS A 1100 -1.94 32.68 35.58
C LYS A 1100 -1.56 33.63 34.44
N PRO A 1101 -1.10 34.87 34.73
CA PRO A 1101 -0.77 35.88 33.72
C PRO A 1101 0.49 35.55 32.93
N SER A 1102 0.54 36.04 31.68
CA SER A 1102 1.57 35.76 30.67
C SER A 1102 3.00 36.14 31.13
N ILE A 1103 3.94 35.23 30.88
CA ILE A 1103 5.39 35.33 31.16
C ILE A 1103 6.03 36.58 30.53
N LEU A 1104 5.48 37.15 29.46
CA LEU A 1104 5.99 38.37 28.80
C LEU A 1104 5.83 39.65 29.64
N LYS A 1105 4.81 39.76 30.51
CA LYS A 1105 4.71 40.89 31.46
C LYS A 1105 5.69 40.75 32.64
N LYS A 1106 6.01 39.50 33.02
CA LYS A 1106 7.01 39.21 34.07
C LYS A 1106 8.44 39.35 33.57
N LEU A 1107 8.71 39.10 32.28
CA LEU A 1107 10.05 39.24 31.69
C LEU A 1107 10.47 40.70 31.52
N ASP A 1108 9.53 41.60 31.19
CA ASP A 1108 9.76 43.05 31.12
C ASP A 1108 9.92 43.70 32.50
N GLU A 1109 9.31 43.13 33.54
CA GLU A 1109 9.51 43.55 34.94
C GLU A 1109 10.83 42.99 35.52
N TYR A 1110 11.22 41.75 35.16
CA TYR A 1110 12.51 41.16 35.56
C TYR A 1110 13.70 41.84 34.88
N LYS A 1111 13.59 42.22 33.60
CA LYS A 1111 14.65 43.00 32.91
C LYS A 1111 14.80 44.41 33.47
N LYS A 1112 13.74 44.99 34.05
CA LYS A 1112 13.81 46.29 34.75
C LYS A 1112 14.38 46.19 36.17
N GLN A 1113 14.31 45.02 36.82
CA GLN A 1113 14.86 44.80 38.17
C GLN A 1113 16.30 44.25 38.18
N ALA A 1114 16.76 43.62 37.09
CA ALA A 1114 18.14 43.10 36.98
C ALA A 1114 19.23 44.17 36.72
N VAL A 1115 18.88 45.47 36.71
CA VAL A 1115 19.82 46.60 36.52
C VAL A 1115 20.27 47.23 37.85
N GLN A 1116 19.87 46.68 39.02
CA GLN A 1116 20.25 47.23 40.33
C GLN A 1116 20.92 46.19 41.28
N GLN A 1117 22.20 45.88 40.99
CA GLN A 1117 23.32 45.56 41.94
C GLN A 1117 23.27 44.25 42.81
N PRO A 1118 24.38 43.83 43.48
CA PRO A 1118 25.62 43.25 42.93
C PRO A 1118 26.06 41.92 43.62
N LYS A 1119 27.13 41.31 43.06
CA LYS A 1119 27.88 40.12 43.53
C LYS A 1119 28.47 40.26 44.94
N ASP A 1120 28.38 39.22 45.78
CA ASP A 1120 29.55 38.63 46.48
C ASP A 1120 29.25 37.35 47.32
N LYS A 1121 30.17 36.37 47.16
CA LYS A 1121 30.73 35.38 48.14
C LYS A 1121 29.80 34.38 48.84
N GLN A 1122 29.91 33.07 48.56
CA GLN A 1122 30.95 32.08 48.92
C GLN A 1122 30.79 31.43 50.32
N LYS A 1123 30.76 30.09 50.26
CA LYS A 1123 31.41 29.10 51.15
C LYS A 1123 30.79 28.71 52.51
N GLU A 1124 30.83 27.37 52.70
CA GLU A 1124 30.84 26.60 53.96
C GLU A 1124 29.47 26.52 54.66
N GLN A 1125 28.89 25.35 54.99
CA GLN A 1125 29.40 24.06 55.50
C GLN A 1125 28.53 22.92 54.91
N LYS A 1126 29.08 21.92 54.22
CA LYS A 1126 29.56 20.62 54.75
C LYS A 1126 28.54 19.87 55.63
N LYS A 1127 28.18 18.68 55.14
CA LYS A 1127 28.14 17.37 55.83
C LYS A 1127 27.41 17.28 57.17
N ASP A 1128 26.38 16.45 57.20
CA ASP A 1128 26.18 15.31 58.11
C ASP A 1128 25.13 14.40 57.42
N LEU A 1129 25.49 13.33 56.70
CA LEU A 1129 25.80 11.95 57.12
C LEU A 1129 24.67 11.21 57.87
N GLU A 1130 24.27 10.08 57.25
CA GLU A 1130 23.79 8.82 57.84
C GLU A 1130 22.49 8.81 58.68
N VAL A 1131 21.43 8.18 58.15
CA VAL A 1131 20.98 6.79 58.46
C VAL A 1131 20.19 6.25 57.26
#